data_AF-A0A9P1BWY0-F1
#
_entry.id   AF-A0A9P1BWY0-F1
#
_cell.length_a   1.000
_cell.length_b   1.000
_cell.length_c   1.000
_cell.angle_alpha   90.00
_cell.angle_beta   90.00
_cell.angle_gamma   90.00
#
_symmetry.space_group_name_H-M   'P 1'
#
loop_
_entity.id
_entity.type
_entity.pdbx_description
1 polymer ?
#
loop_
_entity_poly.entity_id
_entity_poly.type
_entity_poly.pdbx_seq_one_letter_code
_entity_poly.pdbx_strand_id
1 'polypeptide(L)'
;MAAPSEAAALLKTFLERSWGSSLKAWITAFDVENVQRIHKIEFIEIMRKSGYIGNIQQIFNELFDDSGEISMSKIDPEQADLWTRFREWCLGTFRSVDELLTRLGKSNEERFKNRQTIKARLAKNPQTIKARLAALNEAQFKKRVQELGWEHGQEALLFSALDTEGSGVLRREHFRWLEAEYRRIKRKIEAKSQAIHSLKKQQANDARLVTLGVFKQALIKKHGNLVRGFRMGLANDQLILPKTQFLKACAVMGFSHEARDLYKMLDKEQCGFASLEELDPPTAEQLAKFKKFLESNFGGACRNAFNLEGDRKMAFPQFESEVKQWGYHGNIKKIFQYLDRDGRKTLEDSDLRFLDKWTPSPYFLVEANHVAKEEVKELLNQKYNGHFMKAWRHLLDKDGSNRVTWSEFQSACHKLRYTGDVAGAWRAFDADLSGYLTLNEVDTEASDTLCEYKGWAWEEFGTVRAAFGVFDHDNSNSLSFEEFRSNCRIYGYEGNAKKLFDALDINGEKTLSMSEIAFLDDWDMGQSQGRSKDDKRKSHIRQMNESLKRQQQISHSAGRPTRGPMDLAQLKSISTIKENVVSENETDRSQKVTRVKQGLQLRADLPLIPFYRWPMRRIPGPGEEEDPHRPYHCEQRKGRERKHWVQEAAQDFLPKKSPWLKPLED
;
A
#
# COMPACT_ATOMS: atom_id res chain seq x y z
N MET A 1 -16.67 30.16 -21.40
CA MET A 1 -17.22 28.87 -21.87
C MET A 1 -17.19 28.91 -23.38
N ALA A 2 -16.57 27.92 -24.03
CA ALA A 2 -16.65 27.79 -25.49
C ALA A 2 -18.12 27.54 -25.90
N ALA A 3 -18.54 28.05 -27.07
CA ALA A 3 -19.87 27.78 -27.59
C ALA A 3 -20.06 26.25 -27.76
N PRO A 4 -21.25 25.70 -27.48
CA PRO A 4 -21.54 24.29 -27.75
C PRO A 4 -21.25 23.98 -29.23
N SER A 5 -20.62 22.84 -29.51
CA SER A 5 -20.39 22.42 -30.90
C SER A 5 -21.72 22.24 -31.63
N GLU A 6 -21.70 22.35 -32.95
CA GLU A 6 -22.89 22.13 -33.78
C GLU A 6 -23.50 20.75 -33.52
N ALA A 7 -22.67 19.72 -33.33
CA ALA A 7 -23.11 18.39 -32.91
C ALA A 7 -23.80 18.38 -31.52
N ALA A 8 -23.29 19.15 -30.54
CA ALA A 8 -23.92 19.24 -29.21
C ALA A 8 -25.31 19.87 -29.31
N ALA A 9 -25.45 20.95 -30.11
CA ALA A 9 -26.72 21.64 -30.32
C ALA A 9 -27.75 20.75 -31.04
N LEU A 10 -27.33 20.03 -32.08
CA LEU A 10 -28.19 19.07 -32.80
C LEU A 10 -28.66 17.94 -31.88
N LEU A 11 -27.74 17.38 -31.09
CA LEU A 11 -28.08 16.32 -30.14
C LEU A 11 -29.04 16.84 -29.07
N LYS A 12 -28.73 17.98 -28.43
CA LYS A 12 -29.60 18.63 -27.43
C LYS A 12 -31.02 18.83 -27.96
N THR A 13 -31.16 19.41 -29.16
CA THR A 13 -32.47 19.64 -29.80
C THR A 13 -33.24 18.33 -30.01
N PHE A 14 -32.55 17.27 -30.43
CA PHE A 14 -33.17 15.96 -30.59
C PHE A 14 -33.63 15.35 -29.25
N LEU A 15 -32.81 15.46 -28.20
CA LEU A 15 -33.13 14.96 -26.87
C LEU A 15 -34.33 15.71 -26.27
N GLU A 16 -34.36 17.03 -26.39
CA GLU A 16 -35.48 17.87 -25.93
C GLU A 16 -36.77 17.56 -26.69
N ARG A 17 -36.70 17.29 -27.99
CA ARG A 17 -37.88 16.89 -28.78
C ARG A 17 -38.43 15.52 -28.36
N SER A 18 -37.55 14.59 -28.03
CA SER A 18 -37.93 13.18 -27.84
C SER A 18 -38.30 12.86 -26.38
N TRP A 19 -37.67 13.52 -25.40
CA TRP A 19 -37.93 13.30 -23.97
C TRP A 19 -38.37 14.58 -23.23
N GLY A 20 -38.54 15.71 -23.91
CA GLY A 20 -38.91 16.99 -23.28
C GLY A 20 -37.73 17.75 -22.65
N SER A 21 -36.67 17.04 -22.24
CA SER A 21 -35.42 17.66 -21.80
C SER A 21 -34.20 16.75 -21.96
N SER A 22 -33.02 17.34 -22.12
CA SER A 22 -31.74 16.64 -22.10
C SER A 22 -31.56 15.80 -20.83
N LEU A 23 -31.97 16.34 -19.67
CA LEU A 23 -31.85 15.64 -18.39
C LEU A 23 -32.75 14.41 -18.32
N LYS A 24 -33.99 14.50 -18.80
CA LYS A 24 -34.90 13.34 -18.82
C LYS A 24 -34.36 12.26 -19.75
N ALA A 25 -33.87 12.64 -20.93
CA ALA A 25 -33.22 11.70 -21.84
C ALA A 25 -32.03 11.02 -21.17
N TRP A 26 -31.19 11.80 -20.49
CA TRP A 26 -30.00 11.30 -19.81
C TRP A 26 -30.33 10.25 -18.75
N ILE A 27 -31.22 10.58 -17.81
CA ILE A 27 -31.62 9.67 -16.72
C ILE A 27 -32.36 8.43 -17.24
N THR A 28 -33.18 8.57 -18.29
CA THR A 28 -34.04 7.49 -18.77
C THR A 28 -33.32 6.52 -19.71
N ALA A 29 -32.40 7.02 -20.54
CA ALA A 29 -31.84 6.24 -21.64
C ALA A 29 -30.31 6.14 -21.62
N PHE A 30 -29.59 7.22 -21.31
CA PHE A 30 -28.12 7.26 -21.44
C PHE A 30 -27.38 6.82 -20.16
N ASP A 31 -27.97 7.02 -18.99
CA ASP A 31 -27.29 6.84 -17.70
C ASP A 31 -28.13 6.04 -16.69
N VAL A 32 -28.73 4.95 -17.18
CA VAL A 32 -29.60 4.07 -16.39
C VAL A 32 -28.86 3.48 -15.18
N GLU A 33 -27.57 3.17 -15.35
CA GLU A 33 -26.70 2.61 -14.31
C GLU A 33 -26.01 3.69 -13.43
N ASN A 34 -26.36 4.97 -13.62
CA ASN A 34 -25.81 6.12 -12.90
C ASN A 34 -24.26 6.14 -12.93
N VAL A 35 -23.68 5.92 -14.10
CA VAL A 35 -22.25 5.96 -14.36
C VAL A 35 -21.77 7.34 -14.83
N GLN A 36 -22.68 8.25 -15.15
CA GLN A 36 -22.45 9.67 -15.50
C GLN A 36 -21.71 9.91 -16.81
N ARG A 37 -21.31 8.83 -17.49
CA ARG A 37 -20.62 8.84 -18.79
C ARG A 37 -21.14 7.68 -19.62
N ILE A 38 -21.17 7.88 -20.93
CA ILE A 38 -21.62 6.87 -21.89
C ILE A 38 -20.54 6.57 -22.92
N HIS A 39 -20.34 5.27 -23.17
CA HIS A 39 -19.36 4.79 -24.15
C HIS A 39 -19.98 4.73 -25.56
N LYS A 40 -19.12 4.74 -26.58
CA LYS A 40 -19.48 4.73 -28.01
C LYS A 40 -20.55 3.72 -28.40
N ILE A 41 -20.40 2.47 -27.97
CA ILE A 41 -21.31 1.37 -28.35
C ILE A 41 -22.72 1.63 -27.80
N GLU A 42 -22.82 1.93 -26.49
CA GLU A 42 -24.08 2.22 -25.80
C GLU A 42 -24.75 3.46 -26.41
N PHE A 43 -23.98 4.52 -26.64
CA PHE A 43 -24.47 5.74 -27.27
C PHE A 43 -25.07 5.48 -28.65
N ILE A 44 -24.36 4.72 -29.50
CA ILE A 44 -24.85 4.38 -30.84
C ILE A 44 -26.14 3.57 -30.76
N GLU A 45 -26.20 2.60 -29.86
CA GLU A 45 -27.37 1.74 -29.69
C GLU A 45 -28.61 2.53 -29.27
N ILE A 46 -28.46 3.42 -28.28
CA ILE A 46 -29.55 4.29 -27.80
C ILE A 46 -30.02 5.24 -28.91
N MET A 47 -29.09 5.89 -29.61
CA MET A 47 -29.43 6.84 -30.67
C MET A 47 -30.18 6.16 -31.82
N ARG A 48 -29.80 4.93 -32.19
CA ARG A 48 -30.53 4.12 -33.19
C ARG A 48 -31.92 3.71 -32.68
N LYS A 49 -32.01 3.18 -31.46
CA LYS A 49 -33.29 2.77 -30.85
C LYS A 49 -34.28 3.94 -30.71
N SER A 50 -33.76 5.14 -30.51
CA SER A 50 -34.55 6.37 -30.37
C SER A 50 -34.94 7.01 -31.71
N GLY A 51 -34.53 6.42 -32.84
CA GLY A 51 -34.91 6.90 -34.17
C GLY A 51 -34.16 8.15 -34.61
N TYR A 52 -32.95 8.41 -34.13
CA TYR A 52 -32.15 9.53 -34.62
C TYR A 52 -31.75 9.33 -36.09
N ILE A 53 -32.08 10.31 -36.94
CA ILE A 53 -31.80 10.30 -38.38
C ILE A 53 -30.64 11.26 -38.64
N GLY A 54 -29.40 10.73 -38.62
CA GLY A 54 -28.18 11.51 -38.86
C GLY A 54 -26.89 10.70 -38.62
N ASN A 55 -25.73 11.36 -38.76
CA ASN A 55 -24.44 10.69 -38.59
C ASN A 55 -24.05 10.58 -37.11
N ILE A 56 -24.48 9.49 -36.47
CA ILE A 56 -24.23 9.20 -35.04
C ILE A 56 -22.72 9.11 -34.74
N GLN A 57 -21.91 8.57 -35.67
CA GLN A 57 -20.46 8.43 -35.48
C GLN A 57 -19.77 9.78 -35.42
N GLN A 58 -20.17 10.71 -36.30
CA GLN A 58 -19.64 12.06 -36.31
C GLN A 58 -19.99 12.80 -35.00
N ILE A 59 -21.24 12.72 -34.56
CA ILE A 59 -21.66 13.32 -33.27
C ILE A 59 -20.85 12.75 -32.12
N PHE A 60 -20.65 11.43 -32.10
CA PHE A 60 -19.85 10.82 -31.04
C PHE A 60 -18.40 11.34 -31.06
N ASN A 61 -17.78 11.35 -32.24
CA ASN A 61 -16.39 11.78 -32.43
C ASN A 61 -16.17 13.28 -32.13
N GLU A 62 -17.21 14.12 -32.20
CA GLU A 62 -17.10 15.55 -31.86
C GLU A 62 -17.36 15.83 -30.37
N LEU A 63 -18.05 14.92 -29.66
CA LEU A 63 -18.49 15.14 -28.28
C LEU A 63 -17.71 14.34 -27.23
N PHE A 64 -16.99 13.29 -27.63
CA PHE A 64 -16.21 12.50 -26.69
C PHE A 64 -15.01 13.31 -26.15
N ASP A 65 -14.65 13.07 -24.89
CA ASP A 65 -13.47 13.66 -24.27
C ASP A 65 -12.23 12.77 -24.47
N ASP A 66 -11.08 13.18 -23.94
CA ASP A 66 -9.83 12.41 -24.04
C ASP A 66 -9.94 10.98 -23.44
N SER A 67 -11.01 10.71 -22.67
CA SER A 67 -11.30 9.38 -22.11
C SER A 67 -12.04 8.45 -23.07
N GLY A 68 -12.49 8.91 -24.25
CA GLY A 68 -13.22 8.08 -25.20
C GLY A 68 -14.73 8.02 -24.94
N GLU A 69 -15.27 8.93 -24.12
CA GLU A 69 -16.65 8.86 -23.62
C GLU A 69 -17.36 10.22 -23.66
N ILE A 70 -18.69 10.19 -23.61
CA ILE A 70 -19.52 11.41 -23.57
C ILE A 70 -20.12 11.56 -22.18
N SER A 71 -20.03 12.76 -21.62
CA SER A 71 -20.74 13.16 -20.41
C SER A 71 -21.85 14.15 -20.74
N MET A 72 -22.85 14.25 -19.86
CA MET A 72 -23.97 15.18 -20.05
C MET A 72 -23.50 16.64 -20.22
N SER A 73 -22.40 17.04 -19.56
CA SER A 73 -21.88 18.41 -19.64
C SER A 73 -21.36 18.78 -21.03
N LYS A 74 -21.06 17.80 -21.90
CA LYS A 74 -20.72 18.04 -23.31
C LYS A 74 -21.94 18.27 -24.19
N ILE A 75 -23.10 17.73 -23.79
CA ILE A 75 -24.36 17.84 -24.52
C ILE A 75 -25.12 19.08 -24.07
N ASP A 76 -25.34 19.21 -22.75
CA ASP A 76 -26.10 20.29 -22.13
C ASP A 76 -25.47 20.70 -20.79
N PRO A 77 -24.50 21.64 -20.81
CA PRO A 77 -23.78 22.06 -19.60
C PRO A 77 -24.70 22.57 -18.48
N GLU A 78 -25.78 23.27 -18.83
CA GLU A 78 -26.70 23.87 -17.86
C GLU A 78 -27.49 22.80 -17.10
N GLN A 79 -28.10 21.86 -17.82
CA GLN A 79 -28.84 20.77 -17.19
C GLN A 79 -27.91 19.78 -16.47
N ALA A 80 -26.67 19.61 -16.92
CA ALA A 80 -25.66 18.80 -16.25
C ALA A 80 -25.23 19.41 -14.90
N ASP A 81 -25.01 20.73 -14.85
CA ASP A 81 -24.71 21.44 -13.60
C ASP A 81 -25.90 21.37 -12.62
N LEU A 82 -27.12 21.61 -13.11
CA LEU A 82 -28.34 21.47 -12.31
C LEU A 82 -28.46 20.08 -11.67
N TRP A 83 -28.24 19.03 -12.47
CA TRP A 83 -28.32 17.65 -12.01
C TRP A 83 -27.24 17.33 -10.98
N THR A 84 -26.00 17.78 -11.22
CA THR A 84 -24.88 17.60 -10.29
C THR A 84 -25.20 18.21 -8.93
N ARG A 85 -25.64 19.48 -8.92
CA ARG A 85 -26.02 20.18 -7.69
C ARG A 85 -27.18 19.49 -6.97
N PHE A 86 -28.18 19.00 -7.71
CA PHE A 86 -29.32 18.32 -7.10
C PHE A 86 -28.91 17.01 -6.43
N ARG A 87 -28.03 16.24 -7.08
CA ARG A 87 -27.45 15.01 -6.50
C ARG A 87 -26.68 15.31 -5.22
N GLU A 88 -25.79 16.30 -5.25
CA GLU A 88 -25.00 16.73 -4.09
C GLU A 88 -25.89 17.20 -2.94
N TRP A 89 -26.91 18.01 -3.24
CA TRP A 89 -27.90 18.46 -2.26
C TRP A 89 -28.65 17.28 -1.63
N CYS A 90 -29.10 16.30 -2.43
CA CYS A 90 -29.76 15.10 -1.92
C CYS A 90 -28.86 14.32 -0.96
N LEU A 91 -27.59 14.12 -1.33
CA LEU A 91 -26.60 13.40 -0.52
C LEU A 91 -26.23 14.15 0.78
N GLY A 92 -26.21 15.48 0.76
CA GLY A 92 -25.99 16.31 1.94
C GLY A 92 -27.21 16.44 2.85
N THR A 93 -28.42 16.32 2.31
CA THR A 93 -29.68 16.61 3.03
C THR A 93 -30.34 15.37 3.62
N PHE A 94 -30.19 14.20 2.98
CA PHE A 94 -30.88 12.97 3.35
C PHE A 94 -29.89 11.84 3.64
N ARG A 95 -30.26 10.91 4.53
CA ARG A 95 -29.44 9.71 4.84
C ARG A 95 -29.87 8.47 4.03
N SER A 96 -31.06 8.50 3.45
CA SER A 96 -31.62 7.40 2.67
C SER A 96 -32.77 7.90 1.79
N VAL A 97 -33.10 7.14 0.75
CA VAL A 97 -34.28 7.40 -0.09
C VAL A 97 -35.58 7.38 0.74
N ASP A 98 -35.66 6.51 1.75
CA ASP A 98 -36.81 6.48 2.66
C ASP A 98 -36.97 7.78 3.45
N GLU A 99 -35.85 8.35 3.91
CA GLU A 99 -35.87 9.64 4.59
C GLU A 99 -36.25 10.78 3.62
N LEU A 100 -35.71 10.75 2.39
CA LEU A 100 -36.06 11.69 1.32
C LEU A 100 -37.56 11.68 1.06
N LEU A 101 -38.13 10.52 0.73
CA LEU A 101 -39.56 10.38 0.46
C LEU A 101 -40.40 10.80 1.66
N THR A 102 -39.98 10.47 2.89
CA THR A 102 -40.69 10.85 4.10
C THR A 102 -40.67 12.36 4.35
N ARG A 103 -39.52 13.02 4.14
CA ARG A 103 -39.34 14.47 4.39
C ARG A 103 -39.97 15.33 3.30
N LEU A 104 -39.92 14.87 2.05
CA LEU A 104 -40.60 15.52 0.93
C LEU A 104 -42.10 15.23 0.91
N GLY A 105 -42.55 14.08 1.44
CA GLY A 105 -43.96 13.69 1.38
C GLY A 105 -44.87 14.29 2.46
N LYS A 106 -44.33 14.80 3.57
CA LYS A 106 -45.12 15.36 4.70
C LYS A 106 -44.47 16.55 5.37
N SER A 107 -45.27 17.51 5.82
CA SER A 107 -44.79 18.66 6.62
C SER A 107 -44.34 18.23 8.03
N ASN A 108 -43.52 19.05 8.70
CA ASN A 108 -43.09 18.76 10.07
C ASN A 108 -44.25 18.77 11.08
N GLU A 109 -45.27 19.61 10.88
CA GLU A 109 -46.51 19.62 11.69
C GLU A 109 -47.35 18.35 11.50
N GLU A 110 -47.49 17.89 10.25
CA GLU A 110 -48.20 16.66 9.93
C GLU A 110 -47.48 15.41 10.46
N ARG A 111 -46.15 15.44 10.54
CA ARG A 111 -45.33 14.40 11.18
C ARG A 111 -45.55 14.37 12.70
N PHE A 112 -45.68 15.54 13.33
CA PHE A 112 -45.90 15.64 14.78
C PHE A 112 -47.30 15.15 15.19
N LYS A 113 -48.35 15.58 14.48
CA LYS A 113 -49.74 15.14 14.70
C LYS A 113 -49.94 13.65 14.41
N ASN A 114 -49.23 13.09 13.41
CA ASN A 114 -49.37 11.69 13.04
C ASN A 114 -48.55 10.69 13.88
N ARG A 115 -47.55 11.13 14.66
CA ARG A 115 -46.68 10.20 15.40
C ARG A 115 -47.44 9.38 16.45
N GLN A 116 -48.52 9.94 17.01
CA GLN A 116 -49.43 9.25 17.94
C GLN A 116 -50.42 8.31 17.24
N THR A 117 -50.92 8.67 16.05
CA THR A 117 -51.92 7.88 15.30
C THR A 117 -51.32 6.81 14.38
N ILE A 118 -50.08 6.98 13.92
CA ILE A 118 -49.37 6.01 13.06
C ILE A 118 -48.97 4.74 13.82
N LYS A 119 -48.55 4.83 15.10
CA LYS A 119 -48.30 3.64 15.94
C LYS A 119 -49.55 2.75 16.05
N ALA A 120 -50.74 3.37 16.15
CA ALA A 120 -52.01 2.66 16.24
C ALA A 120 -52.49 2.07 14.90
N ARG A 121 -52.17 2.70 13.77
CA ARG A 121 -52.59 2.26 12.42
C ARG A 121 -51.62 1.25 11.77
N LEU A 122 -50.32 1.34 12.03
CA LEU A 122 -49.32 0.35 11.58
C LEU A 122 -49.57 -1.06 12.17
N ALA A 123 -50.17 -1.12 13.36
CA ALA A 123 -50.57 -2.38 13.99
C ALA A 123 -51.74 -3.09 13.29
N LYS A 124 -52.51 -2.39 12.43
CA LYS A 124 -53.72 -2.92 11.77
C LYS A 124 -53.56 -3.23 10.29
N ASN A 125 -52.72 -2.48 9.54
CA ASN A 125 -52.48 -2.76 8.12
C ASN A 125 -51.15 -2.16 7.62
N PRO A 126 -50.01 -2.86 7.81
CA PRO A 126 -48.67 -2.31 7.58
C PRO A 126 -48.32 -2.07 6.10
N GLN A 127 -48.84 -2.87 5.16
CA GLN A 127 -48.50 -2.76 3.74
C GLN A 127 -49.15 -1.55 3.05
N THR A 128 -50.42 -1.26 3.35
CA THR A 128 -51.20 -0.20 2.68
C THR A 128 -50.73 1.21 3.09
N ILE A 129 -50.25 1.38 4.32
CA ILE A 129 -49.76 2.67 4.84
C ILE A 129 -48.33 2.95 4.33
N LYS A 130 -47.49 1.92 4.20
CA LYS A 130 -46.14 2.04 3.64
C LYS A 130 -46.15 2.45 2.17
N ALA A 131 -47.14 1.96 1.39
CA ALA A 131 -47.33 2.33 -0.02
C ALA A 131 -47.84 3.77 -0.23
N ARG A 132 -48.76 4.26 0.61
CA ARG A 132 -49.30 5.64 0.54
C ARG A 132 -48.33 6.72 1.03
N LEU A 133 -47.32 6.36 1.82
CA LEU A 133 -46.26 7.26 2.30
C LEU A 133 -45.10 7.45 1.30
N ALA A 134 -45.12 6.72 0.18
CA ALA A 134 -43.96 6.54 -0.69
C ALA A 134 -44.11 7.17 -2.09
N ALA A 135 -45.07 8.07 -2.30
CA ALA A 135 -45.29 8.76 -3.57
C ALA A 135 -45.34 10.29 -3.36
N LEU A 136 -44.61 11.03 -4.21
CA LEU A 136 -44.55 12.49 -4.21
C LEU A 136 -45.18 13.03 -5.49
N ASN A 137 -46.19 13.88 -5.40
CA ASN A 137 -46.67 14.59 -6.59
C ASN A 137 -45.81 15.84 -6.87
N GLU A 138 -45.98 16.43 -8.07
CA GLU A 138 -45.17 17.58 -8.51
C GLU A 138 -45.28 18.78 -7.56
N ALA A 139 -46.50 19.14 -7.15
CA ALA A 139 -46.73 20.28 -6.27
C ALA A 139 -46.04 20.12 -4.90
N GLN A 140 -46.09 18.90 -4.34
CA GLN A 140 -45.39 18.56 -3.11
C GLN A 140 -43.88 18.63 -3.29
N PHE A 141 -43.34 18.05 -4.36
CA PHE A 141 -41.91 18.05 -4.64
C PHE A 141 -41.36 19.49 -4.73
N LYS A 142 -41.94 20.33 -5.59
CA LYS A 142 -41.50 21.72 -5.83
C LYS A 142 -41.45 22.53 -4.53
N LYS A 143 -42.54 22.49 -3.77
CA LYS A 143 -42.65 23.22 -2.49
C LYS A 143 -41.63 22.71 -1.46
N ARG A 144 -41.51 21.40 -1.30
CA ARG A 144 -40.76 20.80 -0.18
C ARG A 144 -39.25 20.78 -0.42
N VAL A 145 -38.82 20.68 -1.66
CA VAL A 145 -37.40 20.80 -2.03
C VAL A 145 -36.90 22.21 -1.68
N GLN A 146 -37.67 23.27 -1.99
CA GLN A 146 -37.37 24.65 -1.58
C GLN A 146 -37.34 24.84 -0.06
N GLU A 147 -38.36 24.34 0.67
CA GLU A 147 -38.41 24.43 2.13
C GLU A 147 -37.27 23.69 2.85
N LEU A 148 -36.63 22.74 2.17
CA LEU A 148 -35.47 21.99 2.67
C LEU A 148 -34.12 22.58 2.21
N GLY A 149 -34.13 23.81 1.65
CA GLY A 149 -32.92 24.56 1.34
C GLY A 149 -32.37 24.33 -0.07
N TRP A 150 -33.19 23.92 -1.03
CA TRP A 150 -32.82 23.96 -2.45
C TRP A 150 -32.99 25.38 -3.00
N GLU A 151 -31.92 25.97 -3.52
CA GLU A 151 -31.89 27.37 -3.96
C GLU A 151 -31.65 27.54 -5.47
N HIS A 152 -31.35 26.45 -6.20
CA HIS A 152 -30.95 26.51 -7.61
C HIS A 152 -32.13 26.51 -8.61
N GLY A 153 -33.38 26.47 -8.13
CA GLY A 153 -34.58 26.53 -8.97
C GLY A 153 -34.80 25.29 -9.86
N GLN A 154 -35.59 25.43 -10.92
CA GLN A 154 -35.86 24.39 -11.94
C GLN A 154 -36.49 23.09 -11.39
N GLU A 155 -37.31 23.20 -10.34
CA GLU A 155 -37.91 22.04 -9.67
C GLU A 155 -38.88 21.27 -10.56
N ALA A 156 -39.58 21.96 -11.47
CA ALA A 156 -40.46 21.33 -12.45
C ALA A 156 -39.68 20.47 -13.46
N LEU A 157 -38.52 20.97 -13.92
CA LEU A 157 -37.62 20.23 -14.79
C LEU A 157 -37.05 19.00 -14.08
N LEU A 158 -36.59 19.15 -12.84
CA LEU A 158 -36.11 18.03 -12.01
C LEU A 158 -37.20 16.98 -11.79
N PHE A 159 -38.42 17.39 -11.47
CA PHE A 159 -39.54 16.47 -11.31
C PHE A 159 -39.84 15.70 -12.60
N SER A 160 -39.98 16.43 -13.72
CA SER A 160 -40.26 15.83 -15.03
C SER A 160 -39.17 14.85 -15.47
N ALA A 161 -37.91 15.17 -15.19
CA ALA A 161 -36.78 14.31 -15.51
C ALA A 161 -36.71 13.04 -14.65
N LEU A 162 -37.10 13.12 -13.38
CA LEU A 162 -37.19 11.97 -12.48
C LEU A 162 -38.43 11.11 -12.74
N ASP A 163 -39.53 11.69 -13.21
CA ASP A 163 -40.75 10.97 -13.60
C ASP A 163 -40.59 10.36 -14.99
N THR A 164 -39.69 9.37 -15.08
CA THR A 164 -39.28 8.72 -16.32
C THR A 164 -40.46 8.13 -17.10
N GLU A 165 -41.50 7.67 -16.39
CA GLU A 165 -42.70 7.07 -16.96
C GLU A 165 -43.84 8.08 -17.24
N GLY A 166 -43.71 9.33 -16.81
CA GLY A 166 -44.79 10.33 -16.94
C GLY A 166 -46.00 10.02 -16.07
N SER A 167 -45.80 9.32 -14.95
CA SER A 167 -46.84 8.88 -14.02
C SER A 167 -47.45 10.01 -13.20
N GLY A 168 -46.78 11.17 -13.15
CA GLY A 168 -47.14 12.32 -12.31
C GLY A 168 -46.82 12.11 -10.82
N VAL A 169 -46.16 11.01 -10.44
CA VAL A 169 -45.81 10.68 -9.05
C VAL A 169 -44.41 10.08 -8.91
N LEU A 170 -43.59 10.63 -8.03
CA LEU A 170 -42.27 10.08 -7.73
C LEU A 170 -42.29 9.04 -6.61
N ARG A 171 -41.81 7.83 -6.88
CA ARG A 171 -41.71 6.71 -5.95
C ARG A 171 -40.24 6.33 -5.74
N ARG A 172 -39.99 5.38 -4.84
CA ARG A 172 -38.64 4.84 -4.56
C ARG A 172 -37.88 4.44 -5.83
N GLU A 173 -38.56 3.86 -6.82
CA GLU A 173 -37.92 3.41 -8.07
C GLU A 173 -37.28 4.55 -8.88
N HIS A 174 -37.82 5.76 -8.81
CA HIS A 174 -37.25 6.95 -9.46
C HIS A 174 -35.99 7.50 -8.76
N PHE A 175 -35.64 6.96 -7.58
CA PHE A 175 -34.46 7.34 -6.80
C PHE A 175 -33.42 6.21 -6.70
N ARG A 176 -33.47 5.20 -7.58
CA ARG A 176 -32.46 4.12 -7.63
C ARG A 176 -31.03 4.65 -7.83
N TRP A 177 -30.86 5.74 -8.58
CA TRP A 177 -29.57 6.44 -8.71
C TRP A 177 -29.02 6.88 -7.34
N LEU A 178 -29.89 7.39 -6.46
CA LEU A 178 -29.51 7.85 -5.12
C LEU A 178 -29.19 6.68 -4.19
N GLU A 179 -29.91 5.56 -4.30
CA GLU A 179 -29.55 4.31 -3.60
C GLU A 179 -28.19 3.77 -4.07
N ALA A 180 -27.88 3.86 -5.37
CA ALA A 180 -26.58 3.50 -5.91
C ALA A 180 -25.47 4.41 -5.34
N GLU A 181 -25.68 5.72 -5.28
CA GLU A 181 -24.73 6.66 -4.65
C GLU A 181 -24.49 6.35 -3.17
N TYR A 182 -25.54 6.15 -2.37
CA TYR A 182 -25.36 5.79 -0.96
C TYR A 182 -24.59 4.47 -0.79
N ARG A 183 -24.84 3.48 -1.65
CA ARG A 183 -24.08 2.21 -1.66
C ARG A 183 -22.61 2.45 -2.00
N ARG A 184 -22.29 3.31 -2.98
CA ARG A 184 -20.91 3.67 -3.34
C ARG A 184 -20.19 4.40 -2.21
N ILE A 185 -20.83 5.39 -1.60
CA ILE A 185 -20.27 6.14 -0.47
C ILE A 185 -20.02 5.22 0.72
N LYS A 186 -20.98 4.35 1.06
CA LYS A 186 -20.83 3.39 2.16
C LYS A 186 -19.64 2.45 1.92
N ARG A 187 -19.52 1.88 0.73
CA ARG A 187 -18.39 1.01 0.38
C ARG A 187 -17.06 1.75 0.43
N LYS A 188 -17.00 2.99 -0.07
CA LYS A 188 -15.81 3.85 0.02
C LYS A 188 -15.41 4.12 1.47
N ILE A 189 -16.37 4.38 2.36
CA ILE A 189 -16.14 4.56 3.81
C ILE A 189 -15.60 3.28 4.45
N GLU A 190 -16.22 2.14 4.17
CA GLU A 190 -15.81 0.83 4.70
C GLU A 190 -14.39 0.47 4.21
N ALA A 191 -14.12 0.64 2.93
CA ALA A 191 -12.82 0.46 2.30
C ALA A 191 -11.74 1.34 2.96
N LYS A 192 -12.00 2.64 3.13
CA LYS A 192 -11.08 3.56 3.82
C LYS A 192 -10.84 3.14 5.28
N SER A 193 -11.86 2.66 5.98
CA SER A 193 -11.72 2.18 7.36
C SER A 193 -10.82 0.94 7.45
N GLN A 194 -11.01 -0.03 6.55
CA GLN A 194 -10.18 -1.24 6.46
C GLN A 194 -8.73 -0.91 6.05
N ALA A 195 -8.55 -0.01 5.07
CA ALA A 195 -7.26 0.49 4.63
C ALA A 195 -6.46 1.11 5.79
N ILE A 196 -7.08 1.95 6.63
CA ILE A 196 -6.41 2.52 7.82
C ILE A 196 -5.90 1.42 8.76
N HIS A 197 -6.68 0.36 8.97
CA HIS A 197 -6.25 -0.76 9.81
C HIS A 197 -5.05 -1.49 9.20
N SER A 198 -5.09 -1.76 7.88
CA SER A 198 -3.98 -2.39 7.15
C SER A 198 -2.70 -1.55 7.20
N LEU A 199 -2.81 -0.24 6.93
CA LEU A 199 -1.69 0.70 6.94
C LEU A 199 -1.03 0.82 8.32
N LYS A 200 -1.82 0.78 9.41
CA LYS A 200 -1.26 0.74 10.78
C LYS A 200 -0.48 -0.54 11.05
N LYS A 201 -0.90 -1.68 10.48
CA LYS A 201 -0.17 -2.95 10.57
C LYS A 201 1.14 -2.91 9.78
N GLN A 202 1.15 -2.33 8.58
CA GLN A 202 2.36 -2.12 7.78
C GLN A 202 3.34 -1.14 8.42
N GLN A 203 2.86 -0.08 9.08
CA GLN A 203 3.70 0.87 9.81
C GLN A 203 4.59 0.18 10.88
N ALA A 204 4.09 -0.89 11.51
CA ALA A 204 4.90 -1.67 12.43
C ALA A 204 6.05 -2.43 11.74
N ASN A 205 5.93 -2.73 10.44
CA ASN A 205 6.99 -3.35 9.66
C ASN A 205 8.05 -2.32 9.21
N ASP A 206 7.67 -1.11 8.79
CA ASP A 206 8.62 -0.10 8.29
C ASP A 206 9.53 0.48 9.38
N ALA A 207 9.08 0.48 10.64
CA ALA A 207 9.93 0.77 11.79
C ALA A 207 11.22 -0.08 11.82
N ARG A 208 11.21 -1.27 11.21
CA ARG A 208 12.37 -2.16 11.09
C ARG A 208 13.45 -1.58 10.18
N LEU A 209 13.10 -0.95 9.06
CA LEU A 209 14.08 -0.34 8.16
C LEU A 209 14.83 0.81 8.83
N VAL A 210 14.12 1.61 9.64
CA VAL A 210 14.74 2.62 10.50
C VAL A 210 15.70 1.96 11.50
N THR A 211 15.31 0.81 12.07
CA THR A 211 16.19 0.03 12.95
C THR A 211 17.48 -0.40 12.23
N LEU A 212 17.44 -0.77 10.94
CA LEU A 212 18.65 -1.12 10.18
C LEU A 212 19.62 0.06 10.06
N GLY A 213 19.10 1.28 9.80
CA GLY A 213 19.91 2.49 9.79
C GLY A 213 20.57 2.78 11.14
N VAL A 214 19.80 2.65 12.23
CA VAL A 214 20.31 2.78 13.60
C VAL A 214 21.37 1.72 13.91
N PHE A 215 21.16 0.49 13.46
CA PHE A 215 22.11 -0.61 13.62
C PHE A 215 23.43 -0.36 12.87
N LYS A 216 23.36 0.10 11.61
CA LYS A 216 24.55 0.51 10.83
C LYS A 216 25.32 1.63 11.53
N GLN A 217 24.63 2.63 12.07
CA GLN A 217 25.25 3.70 12.86
C GLN A 217 25.91 3.18 14.15
N ALA A 218 25.29 2.21 14.82
CA ALA A 218 25.88 1.57 16.00
C ALA A 218 27.17 0.79 15.66
N LEU A 219 27.20 0.09 14.52
CA LEU A 219 28.40 -0.57 14.02
C LEU A 219 29.52 0.44 13.73
N ILE A 220 29.20 1.55 13.05
CA ILE A 220 30.15 2.63 12.77
C ILE A 220 30.69 3.23 14.08
N LYS A 221 29.81 3.53 15.04
CA LYS A 221 30.22 4.11 16.32
C LYS A 221 31.15 3.18 17.12
N LYS A 222 30.91 1.86 17.10
CA LYS A 222 31.68 0.89 17.87
C LYS A 222 32.98 0.47 17.18
N HIS A 223 32.96 0.32 15.86
CA HIS A 223 34.06 -0.27 15.09
C HIS A 223 34.74 0.73 14.14
N GLY A 224 34.27 1.98 14.08
CA GLY A 224 34.81 3.06 13.24
C GLY A 224 34.26 3.09 11.81
N ASN A 225 34.05 1.92 11.19
CA ASN A 225 33.44 1.80 9.87
C ASN A 225 32.66 0.48 9.72
N LEU A 226 31.84 0.35 8.68
CA LEU A 226 31.00 -0.83 8.45
C LEU A 226 31.80 -2.09 8.08
N VAL A 227 32.97 -1.96 7.44
CA VAL A 227 33.84 -3.09 7.10
C VAL A 227 34.40 -3.73 8.37
N ARG A 228 34.92 -2.93 9.30
CA ARG A 228 35.34 -3.39 10.63
C ARG A 228 34.16 -3.89 11.45
N GLY A 229 33.00 -3.23 11.34
CA GLY A 229 31.76 -3.69 11.95
C GLY A 229 31.39 -5.09 11.50
N PHE A 230 31.47 -5.37 10.20
CA PHE A 230 31.24 -6.70 9.64
C PHE A 230 32.35 -7.67 10.06
N ARG A 231 33.61 -7.33 9.77
CA ARG A 231 34.77 -8.21 9.99
C ARG A 231 35.04 -8.53 11.45
N MET A 232 34.87 -7.60 12.38
CA MET A 232 35.09 -7.85 13.81
C MET A 232 33.79 -8.04 14.60
N GLY A 233 32.79 -7.21 14.31
CA GLY A 233 31.57 -7.14 15.11
C GLY A 233 30.57 -8.23 14.78
N LEU A 234 30.54 -8.72 13.53
CA LEU A 234 29.52 -9.66 13.06
C LEU A 234 30.11 -11.01 12.65
N ALA A 235 30.95 -11.03 11.62
CA ALA A 235 31.37 -12.23 10.92
C ALA A 235 32.73 -12.78 11.40
N ASN A 236 33.55 -11.99 12.11
CA ASN A 236 34.90 -12.40 12.56
C ASN A 236 35.78 -12.91 11.40
N ASP A 237 35.93 -12.09 10.35
CA ASP A 237 36.57 -12.38 9.05
C ASP A 237 35.98 -13.53 8.24
N GLN A 238 34.85 -14.10 8.65
CA GLN A 238 34.07 -14.93 7.75
C GLN A 238 33.46 -14.06 6.65
N LEU A 239 33.50 -14.56 5.41
CA LEU A 239 32.93 -13.85 4.25
C LEU A 239 31.40 -13.87 4.26
N ILE A 240 30.85 -14.90 4.90
CA ILE A 240 29.43 -15.14 5.08
C ILE A 240 29.08 -14.99 6.56
N LEU A 241 27.89 -14.47 6.82
CA LEU A 241 27.37 -14.24 8.15
C LEU A 241 26.11 -15.08 8.36
N PRO A 242 26.24 -16.26 8.99
CA PRO A 242 25.10 -17.10 9.31
C PRO A 242 24.16 -16.42 10.30
N LYS A 243 22.86 -16.71 10.18
CA LYS A 243 21.82 -16.14 11.05
C LYS A 243 22.12 -16.27 12.54
N THR A 244 22.56 -17.44 12.98
CA THR A 244 22.85 -17.71 14.39
C THR A 244 23.95 -16.81 14.94
N GLN A 245 24.99 -16.54 14.15
CA GLN A 245 26.10 -15.67 14.51
C GLN A 245 25.66 -14.20 14.54
N PHE A 246 24.88 -13.76 13.55
CA PHE A 246 24.30 -12.42 13.56
C PHE A 246 23.44 -12.17 14.80
N LEU A 247 22.55 -13.10 15.15
CA LEU A 247 21.68 -12.97 16.33
C LEU A 247 22.51 -12.84 17.62
N LYS A 248 23.60 -13.59 17.75
CA LYS A 248 24.54 -13.48 18.89
C LYS A 248 25.21 -12.11 18.93
N ALA A 249 25.70 -11.62 17.79
CA ALA A 249 26.34 -10.32 17.69
C ALA A 249 25.36 -9.18 18.06
N CYS A 250 24.13 -9.22 17.52
CA CYS A 250 23.07 -8.28 17.89
C CYS A 250 22.76 -8.30 19.39
N ALA A 251 22.71 -9.47 20.01
CA ALA A 251 22.48 -9.57 21.46
C ALA A 251 23.57 -8.85 22.27
N VAL A 252 24.83 -8.99 21.89
CA VAL A 252 25.97 -8.29 22.52
C VAL A 252 25.91 -6.77 22.28
N MET A 253 25.34 -6.35 21.15
CA MET A 253 25.21 -4.94 20.78
C MET A 253 23.95 -4.26 21.33
N GLY A 254 23.06 -4.99 22.01
CA GLY A 254 21.80 -4.45 22.54
C GLY A 254 20.65 -4.41 21.53
N PHE A 255 20.73 -5.16 20.44
CA PHE A 255 19.69 -5.29 19.39
C PHE A 255 19.02 -6.68 19.41
N SER A 256 18.95 -7.34 20.58
CA SER A 256 18.47 -8.72 20.71
C SER A 256 17.00 -8.90 20.26
N HIS A 257 16.17 -7.90 20.49
CA HIS A 257 14.75 -7.93 20.18
C HIS A 257 14.48 -7.76 18.67
N GLU A 258 15.31 -6.99 17.98
CA GLU A 258 15.19 -6.65 16.57
C GLU A 258 16.04 -7.55 15.67
N ALA A 259 16.94 -8.35 16.24
CA ALA A 259 17.94 -9.14 15.53
C ALA A 259 17.37 -10.04 14.41
N ARG A 260 16.20 -10.66 14.62
CA ARG A 260 15.57 -11.51 13.58
C ARG A 260 15.09 -10.70 12.38
N ASP A 261 14.58 -9.51 12.63
CA ASP A 261 14.06 -8.63 11.60
C ASP A 261 15.21 -7.93 10.86
N LEU A 262 16.24 -7.50 11.59
CA LEU A 262 17.49 -6.99 11.03
C LEU A 262 18.14 -8.00 10.09
N TYR A 263 18.20 -9.27 10.49
CA TYR A 263 18.79 -10.30 9.64
C TYR A 263 18.02 -10.50 8.34
N LYS A 264 16.68 -10.52 8.39
CA LYS A 264 15.84 -10.64 7.19
C LYS A 264 16.04 -9.49 6.21
N MET A 265 16.41 -8.31 6.68
CA MET A 265 16.70 -7.17 5.80
C MET A 265 18.09 -7.23 5.19
N LEU A 266 19.02 -7.97 5.81
CA LEU A 266 20.38 -8.17 5.30
C LEU A 266 20.46 -9.36 4.34
N ASP A 267 19.87 -10.51 4.70
CA ASP A 267 19.76 -11.72 3.88
C ASP A 267 18.60 -11.58 2.88
N LYS A 268 18.75 -10.67 1.93
CA LYS A 268 17.71 -10.35 0.94
C LYS A 268 17.41 -11.54 0.04
N GLU A 269 18.44 -12.31 -0.30
CA GLU A 269 18.35 -13.51 -1.13
C GLU A 269 17.69 -14.70 -0.40
N GLN A 270 17.39 -14.57 0.91
CA GLN A 270 16.92 -15.67 1.76
C GLN A 270 17.81 -16.93 1.67
N CYS A 271 19.10 -16.72 1.40
CA CYS A 271 20.08 -17.77 1.22
C CYS A 271 20.59 -18.32 2.56
N GLY A 272 20.19 -17.69 3.68
CA GLY A 272 20.57 -18.09 5.03
C GLY A 272 21.91 -17.51 5.48
N PHE A 273 22.49 -16.61 4.69
CA PHE A 273 23.76 -15.93 4.95
C PHE A 273 23.63 -14.45 4.58
N ALA A 274 24.29 -13.58 5.33
CA ALA A 274 24.46 -12.18 4.96
C ALA A 274 25.92 -11.90 4.59
N SER A 275 26.17 -10.94 3.71
CA SER A 275 27.51 -10.58 3.22
C SER A 275 27.85 -9.11 3.46
N LEU A 276 29.13 -8.75 3.25
CA LEU A 276 29.54 -7.34 3.24
C LEU A 276 28.85 -6.57 2.10
N GLU A 277 28.60 -7.25 0.98
CA GLU A 277 27.96 -6.68 -0.21
C GLU A 277 26.51 -6.27 0.07
N GLU A 278 25.78 -7.03 0.88
CA GLU A 278 24.42 -6.68 1.32
C GLU A 278 24.40 -5.63 2.44
N LEU A 279 25.43 -5.62 3.30
CA LEU A 279 25.54 -4.65 4.38
C LEU A 279 25.90 -3.25 3.84
N ASP A 280 26.87 -3.15 2.93
CA ASP A 280 27.38 -1.89 2.41
C ASP A 280 27.96 -2.01 0.98
N PRO A 281 27.10 -2.11 -0.06
CA PRO A 281 27.51 -2.31 -1.45
C PRO A 281 28.55 -1.29 -1.97
N PRO A 282 28.42 0.04 -1.70
CA PRO A 282 29.40 1.02 -2.17
C PRO A 282 30.81 0.82 -1.61
N THR A 283 30.92 0.29 -0.39
CA THR A 283 32.22 -0.03 0.21
C THR A 283 32.76 -1.35 -0.33
N ALA A 284 31.89 -2.34 -0.56
CA ALA A 284 32.26 -3.58 -1.22
C ALA A 284 32.84 -3.31 -2.62
N GLU A 285 32.20 -2.45 -3.44
CA GLU A 285 32.73 -2.11 -4.77
C GLU A 285 34.15 -1.53 -4.71
N GLN A 286 34.44 -0.64 -3.76
CA GLN A 286 35.78 -0.06 -3.59
C GLN A 286 36.83 -1.14 -3.26
N LEU A 287 36.50 -2.07 -2.35
CA LEU A 287 37.39 -3.18 -2.01
C LEU A 287 37.57 -4.15 -3.19
N ALA A 288 36.51 -4.40 -3.96
CA ALA A 288 36.56 -5.27 -5.15
C ALA A 288 37.48 -4.68 -6.23
N LYS A 289 37.35 -3.38 -6.51
CA LYS A 289 38.22 -2.65 -7.44
C LYS A 289 39.69 -2.67 -6.99
N PHE A 290 39.94 -2.48 -5.69
CA PHE A 290 41.28 -2.57 -5.14
C PHE A 290 41.87 -3.98 -5.23
N LYS A 291 41.09 -5.01 -4.90
CA LYS A 291 41.49 -6.41 -5.06
C LYS A 291 41.88 -6.72 -6.50
N LYS A 292 41.03 -6.37 -7.48
CA LYS A 292 41.30 -6.57 -8.91
C LYS A 292 42.59 -5.85 -9.34
N PHE A 293 42.82 -4.63 -8.85
CA PHE A 293 44.05 -3.89 -9.11
C PHE A 293 45.29 -4.65 -8.60
N LEU A 294 45.25 -5.17 -7.37
CA LEU A 294 46.36 -5.96 -6.82
C LEU A 294 46.60 -7.24 -7.62
N GLU A 295 45.53 -7.97 -7.93
CA GLU A 295 45.61 -9.21 -8.73
C GLU A 295 46.19 -8.96 -10.11
N SER A 296 45.84 -7.85 -10.76
CA SER A 296 46.30 -7.50 -12.12
C SER A 296 47.76 -7.06 -12.16
N ASN A 297 48.24 -6.36 -11.13
CA ASN A 297 49.60 -5.81 -11.12
C ASN A 297 50.64 -6.77 -10.55
N PHE A 298 50.27 -7.62 -9.58
CA PHE A 298 51.23 -8.43 -8.84
C PHE A 298 51.09 -9.93 -9.07
N GLY A 299 49.90 -10.40 -9.47
CA GLY A 299 49.61 -11.83 -9.56
C GLY A 299 49.65 -12.54 -8.20
N GLY A 300 48.81 -13.55 -8.00
CA GLY A 300 48.76 -14.31 -6.75
C GLY A 300 48.06 -13.57 -5.60
N ALA A 301 48.42 -13.91 -4.36
CA ALA A 301 47.74 -13.40 -3.16
C ALA A 301 48.00 -11.90 -2.94
N CYS A 302 46.96 -11.13 -2.63
CA CYS A 302 47.01 -9.67 -2.39
C CYS A 302 48.04 -9.28 -1.33
N ARG A 303 48.27 -10.13 -0.32
CA ARG A 303 49.30 -9.94 0.72
C ARG A 303 50.72 -9.85 0.18
N ASN A 304 51.00 -10.51 -0.95
CA ASN A 304 52.33 -10.55 -1.55
C ASN A 304 52.74 -9.19 -2.14
N ALA A 305 51.77 -8.36 -2.55
CA ALA A 305 52.03 -7.04 -3.12
C ALA A 305 52.80 -6.10 -2.17
N PHE A 306 52.59 -6.25 -0.86
CA PHE A 306 53.15 -5.38 0.17
C PHE A 306 54.33 -6.02 0.93
N ASN A 307 54.77 -7.21 0.52
CA ASN A 307 55.86 -7.95 1.17
C ASN A 307 55.67 -8.07 2.71
N LEU A 308 54.43 -8.31 3.12
CA LEU A 308 54.00 -8.35 4.54
C LEU A 308 54.24 -9.71 5.21
N GLU A 309 55.02 -10.61 4.60
CA GLU A 309 55.31 -11.92 5.20
C GLU A 309 56.03 -11.77 6.56
N GLY A 310 55.60 -12.54 7.56
CA GLY A 310 56.10 -12.48 8.94
C GLY A 310 55.48 -11.35 9.79
N ASP A 311 56.24 -10.85 10.78
CA ASP A 311 55.79 -9.79 11.72
C ASP A 311 55.92 -8.36 11.15
N ARG A 312 56.00 -8.21 9.83
CA ARG A 312 56.15 -6.91 9.17
C ARG A 312 54.84 -6.12 9.23
N LYS A 313 54.98 -4.82 9.52
CA LYS A 313 53.86 -3.88 9.60
C LYS A 313 54.06 -2.73 8.63
N MET A 314 52.99 -2.27 8.00
CA MET A 314 53.00 -1.16 7.05
C MET A 314 52.11 -0.02 7.56
N ALA A 315 52.69 1.16 7.76
CA ALA A 315 51.96 2.35 8.16
C ALA A 315 51.29 3.04 6.95
N PHE A 316 50.27 3.86 7.21
CA PHE A 316 49.52 4.56 6.16
C PHE A 316 50.39 5.38 5.18
N PRO A 317 51.38 6.19 5.61
CA PRO A 317 52.18 6.99 4.67
C PRO A 317 52.96 6.13 3.66
N GLN A 318 53.48 5.00 4.11
CA GLN A 318 54.19 4.05 3.24
C GLN A 318 53.21 3.39 2.27
N PHE A 319 52.09 2.86 2.78
CA PHE A 319 51.03 2.28 1.97
C PHE A 319 50.53 3.26 0.90
N GLU A 320 50.30 4.52 1.28
CA GLU A 320 49.83 5.56 0.36
C GLU A 320 50.85 5.85 -0.73
N SER A 321 52.13 5.95 -0.38
CA SER A 321 53.20 6.18 -1.36
C SER A 321 53.30 5.03 -2.37
N GLU A 322 53.32 3.79 -1.89
CA GLU A 322 53.43 2.59 -2.74
C GLU A 322 52.22 2.45 -3.67
N VAL A 323 51.00 2.53 -3.13
CA VAL A 323 49.76 2.37 -3.90
C VAL A 323 49.57 3.47 -4.95
N LYS A 324 49.98 4.72 -4.64
CA LYS A 324 50.01 5.82 -5.63
C LYS A 324 51.03 5.56 -6.73
N GLN A 325 52.22 5.08 -6.36
CA GLN A 325 53.29 4.79 -7.32
C GLN A 325 52.88 3.67 -8.30
N TRP A 326 52.09 2.71 -7.85
CA TRP A 326 51.53 1.65 -8.69
C TRP A 326 50.36 2.11 -9.57
N GLY A 327 49.94 3.37 -9.47
CA GLY A 327 48.90 3.94 -10.33
C GLY A 327 47.46 3.67 -9.89
N TYR A 328 47.20 3.34 -8.62
CA TYR A 328 45.82 3.23 -8.14
C TYR A 328 45.22 4.62 -7.87
N HIS A 329 44.10 4.92 -8.53
CA HIS A 329 43.43 6.23 -8.44
C HIS A 329 42.21 6.26 -7.50
N GLY A 330 41.94 5.18 -6.77
CA GLY A 330 40.82 5.11 -5.82
C GLY A 330 41.08 5.83 -4.49
N ASN A 331 40.14 5.72 -3.53
CA ASN A 331 40.27 6.35 -2.21
C ASN A 331 41.19 5.52 -1.29
N ILE A 332 42.51 5.72 -1.44
CA ILE A 332 43.55 4.98 -0.71
C ILE A 332 43.38 5.04 0.81
N LYS A 333 42.98 6.20 1.34
CA LYS A 333 42.77 6.39 2.79
C LYS A 333 41.63 5.51 3.32
N LYS A 334 40.51 5.44 2.59
CA LYS A 334 39.39 4.57 2.95
C LYS A 334 39.79 3.10 2.83
N ILE A 335 40.46 2.71 1.75
CA ILE A 335 40.96 1.33 1.58
C ILE A 335 41.84 0.92 2.75
N PHE A 336 42.82 1.74 3.14
CA PHE A 336 43.66 1.45 4.30
C PHE A 336 42.82 1.25 5.59
N GLN A 337 41.82 2.08 5.82
CA GLN A 337 40.93 1.95 6.99
C GLN A 337 40.06 0.69 6.95
N TYR A 338 39.65 0.23 5.76
CA TYR A 338 38.89 -0.99 5.57
C TYR A 338 39.75 -2.25 5.75
N LEU A 339 41.00 -2.19 5.32
CA LEU A 339 41.99 -3.25 5.48
C LEU A 339 42.43 -3.40 6.93
N ASP A 340 42.75 -2.29 7.61
CA ASP A 340 43.17 -2.24 9.02
C ASP A 340 42.03 -2.73 9.90
N ARG A 341 42.00 -4.03 10.18
CA ARG A 341 40.91 -4.73 10.86
C ARG A 341 40.72 -4.18 12.26
N ASP A 342 41.81 -4.12 13.01
CA ASP A 342 41.82 -3.84 14.44
C ASP A 342 41.95 -2.34 14.75
N GLY A 343 42.07 -1.47 13.73
CA GLY A 343 42.21 -0.04 13.94
C GLY A 343 43.59 0.38 14.45
N ARG A 344 44.62 -0.44 14.18
CA ARG A 344 45.99 -0.28 14.68
C ARG A 344 46.74 0.85 13.98
N LYS A 345 46.20 1.38 12.88
CA LYS A 345 46.86 2.35 11.98
C LYS A 345 48.09 1.77 11.27
N THR A 346 48.23 0.45 11.28
CA THR A 346 49.26 -0.31 10.57
C THR A 346 48.62 -1.57 10.00
N LEU A 347 49.01 -1.98 8.80
CA LEU A 347 48.58 -3.22 8.15
C LEU A 347 49.60 -4.32 8.38
N GLU A 348 49.10 -5.52 8.63
CA GLU A 348 49.87 -6.78 8.73
C GLU A 348 49.32 -7.81 7.74
N ASP A 349 50.02 -8.93 7.55
CA ASP A 349 49.58 -10.01 6.66
C ASP A 349 48.12 -10.45 6.90
N SER A 350 47.73 -10.59 8.17
CA SER A 350 46.37 -10.99 8.55
C SER A 350 45.28 -10.04 8.05
N ASP A 351 45.60 -8.75 7.88
CA ASP A 351 44.65 -7.74 7.44
C ASP A 351 44.23 -7.92 5.97
N LEU A 352 45.07 -8.54 5.14
CA LEU A 352 44.79 -8.75 3.70
C LEU A 352 44.26 -10.15 3.36
N ARG A 353 44.43 -11.15 4.25
CA ARG A 353 44.02 -12.55 3.99
C ARG A 353 42.56 -12.73 3.58
N PHE A 354 41.66 -11.85 4.05
CA PHE A 354 40.24 -11.93 3.70
C PHE A 354 40.01 -11.60 2.22
N LEU A 355 40.82 -10.70 1.62
CA LEU A 355 40.72 -10.36 0.21
C LEU A 355 41.03 -11.56 -0.68
N ASP A 356 42.04 -12.35 -0.32
CA ASP A 356 42.42 -13.54 -1.11
C ASP A 356 41.30 -14.58 -1.19
N LYS A 357 40.47 -14.66 -0.14
CA LYS A 357 39.35 -15.61 -0.08
C LYS A 357 38.06 -15.04 -0.66
N TRP A 358 37.94 -13.72 -0.72
CA TRP A 358 36.72 -13.06 -1.12
C TRP A 358 36.60 -12.99 -2.65
N THR A 359 35.51 -13.56 -3.18
CA THR A 359 35.13 -13.43 -4.58
C THR A 359 34.01 -12.40 -4.67
N PRO A 360 34.30 -11.13 -5.04
CA PRO A 360 33.28 -10.11 -5.16
C PRO A 360 32.34 -10.42 -6.30
N SER A 361 31.09 -9.94 -6.21
CA SER A 361 30.14 -10.07 -7.31
C SER A 361 30.66 -9.46 -8.62
N PRO A 362 30.46 -10.12 -9.79
CA PRO A 362 31.07 -9.71 -11.06
C PRO A 362 30.75 -8.27 -11.48
N TYR A 363 29.54 -7.79 -11.16
CA TYR A 363 29.08 -6.46 -11.55
C TYR A 363 29.84 -5.31 -10.86
N PHE A 364 30.58 -5.56 -9.77
CA PHE A 364 31.45 -4.54 -9.16
C PHE A 364 32.72 -4.26 -9.97
N LEU A 365 33.08 -5.17 -10.88
CA LEU A 365 34.37 -5.16 -11.59
C LEU A 365 34.26 -4.78 -13.06
N VAL A 366 33.04 -4.56 -13.54
CA VAL A 366 32.73 -4.17 -14.92
C VAL A 366 32.20 -2.74 -14.96
N GLU A 367 32.45 -2.07 -16.07
CA GLU A 367 31.84 -0.76 -16.33
C GLU A 367 30.39 -0.94 -16.77
N ALA A 368 29.58 0.11 -16.62
CA ALA A 368 28.20 0.11 -17.09
C ALA A 368 28.16 -0.07 -18.62
N ASN A 369 27.44 -1.09 -19.08
CA ASN A 369 27.27 -1.38 -20.49
C ASN A 369 25.84 -1.02 -20.92
N HIS A 370 25.67 0.21 -21.42
CA HIS A 370 24.37 0.70 -21.87
C HIS A 370 23.84 -0.01 -23.11
N VAL A 371 24.71 -0.57 -23.96
CA VAL A 371 24.27 -1.36 -25.13
C VAL A 371 23.65 -2.67 -24.64
N ALA A 372 24.33 -3.37 -23.73
CA ALA A 372 23.82 -4.60 -23.13
C ALA A 372 22.50 -4.38 -22.37
N LYS A 373 22.34 -3.23 -21.70
CA LYS A 373 21.08 -2.81 -21.09
C LYS A 373 19.94 -2.77 -22.11
N GLU A 374 20.13 -2.07 -23.23
CA GLU A 374 19.10 -1.95 -24.27
C GLU A 374 18.81 -3.29 -24.96
N GLU A 375 19.82 -4.14 -25.18
CA GLU A 375 19.62 -5.50 -25.70
C GLU A 375 18.72 -6.34 -24.79
N VAL A 376 18.95 -6.28 -23.46
CA VAL A 376 18.09 -6.98 -22.48
C VAL A 376 16.68 -6.39 -22.48
N LYS A 377 16.53 -5.06 -22.56
CA LYS A 377 15.20 -4.42 -22.67
C LYS A 377 14.45 -4.89 -23.91
N GLU A 378 15.12 -4.95 -25.05
CA GLU A 378 14.53 -5.36 -26.31
C GLU A 378 14.08 -6.85 -26.26
N LEU A 379 14.88 -7.73 -25.64
CA LEU A 379 14.47 -9.12 -25.43
C LEU A 379 13.25 -9.26 -24.51
N LEU A 380 13.16 -8.45 -23.45
CA LEU A 380 11.96 -8.39 -22.59
C LEU A 380 10.74 -7.93 -23.40
N ASN A 381 10.92 -6.89 -24.20
CA ASN A 381 9.90 -6.31 -25.05
C ASN A 381 9.32 -7.32 -26.06
N GLN A 382 10.21 -8.04 -26.76
CA GLN A 382 9.85 -9.06 -27.75
C GLN A 382 9.13 -10.26 -27.11
N LYS A 383 9.58 -10.73 -25.95
CA LYS A 383 9.01 -11.90 -25.28
C LYS A 383 7.62 -11.64 -24.69
N TYR A 384 7.34 -10.39 -24.29
CA TYR A 384 6.10 -10.01 -23.61
C TYR A 384 5.25 -9.02 -24.44
N ASN A 385 5.48 -8.94 -25.75
CA ASN A 385 4.69 -8.17 -26.72
C ASN A 385 4.47 -6.69 -26.32
N GLY A 386 5.49 -5.97 -25.86
CA GLY A 386 5.30 -4.58 -25.41
C GLY A 386 4.97 -4.41 -23.93
N HIS A 387 4.61 -5.48 -23.22
CA HIS A 387 4.15 -5.38 -21.83
C HIS A 387 5.30 -5.59 -20.83
N PHE A 388 6.10 -4.55 -20.60
CA PHE A 388 7.20 -4.57 -19.62
C PHE A 388 6.74 -4.94 -18.21
N MET A 389 5.52 -4.61 -17.81
CA MET A 389 4.98 -5.02 -16.51
C MET A 389 4.79 -6.54 -16.40
N LYS A 390 4.34 -7.20 -17.47
CA LYS A 390 4.27 -8.67 -17.50
C LYS A 390 5.67 -9.26 -17.41
N ALA A 391 6.62 -8.68 -18.15
CA ALA A 391 8.02 -9.09 -18.08
C ALA A 391 8.58 -8.94 -16.66
N TRP A 392 8.29 -7.82 -16.00
CA TRP A 392 8.66 -7.57 -14.61
C TRP A 392 8.11 -8.66 -13.70
N ARG A 393 6.79 -8.85 -13.65
CA ARG A 393 6.13 -9.75 -12.68
C ARG A 393 6.35 -11.24 -12.97
N HIS A 394 6.47 -11.64 -14.24
CA HIS A 394 6.66 -13.06 -14.60
C HIS A 394 8.11 -13.50 -14.58
N LEU A 395 9.04 -12.62 -14.93
CA LEU A 395 10.41 -13.01 -15.20
C LEU A 395 11.38 -12.47 -14.17
N LEU A 396 11.30 -11.18 -13.86
CA LEU A 396 12.27 -10.47 -13.03
C LEU A 396 11.90 -10.55 -11.54
N ASP A 397 10.71 -10.08 -11.16
CA ASP A 397 10.20 -9.95 -9.79
C ASP A 397 9.07 -10.96 -9.54
N LYS A 398 9.45 -12.24 -9.50
CA LYS A 398 8.50 -13.36 -9.34
C LYS A 398 7.92 -13.43 -7.92
N ASP A 399 8.68 -12.98 -6.94
CA ASP A 399 8.28 -13.03 -5.54
C ASP A 399 7.43 -11.81 -5.13
N GLY A 400 7.38 -10.77 -5.98
CA GLY A 400 6.62 -9.55 -5.73
C GLY A 400 7.21 -8.66 -4.64
N SER A 401 8.51 -8.77 -4.41
CA SER A 401 9.27 -7.90 -3.53
C SER A 401 9.40 -6.48 -4.07
N ASN A 402 9.07 -6.27 -5.35
CA ASN A 402 9.28 -5.04 -6.12
C ASN A 402 10.77 -4.65 -6.26
N ARG A 403 11.67 -5.61 -6.04
CA ARG A 403 13.11 -5.42 -6.05
C ARG A 403 13.74 -6.64 -6.68
N VAL A 404 14.39 -6.46 -7.82
CA VAL A 404 15.02 -7.58 -8.52
C VAL A 404 16.46 -7.66 -8.09
N THR A 405 16.88 -8.79 -7.53
CA THR A 405 18.26 -8.98 -7.10
C THR A 405 19.16 -9.42 -8.26
N TRP A 406 20.47 -9.42 -8.06
CA TRP A 406 21.42 -9.86 -9.08
C TRP A 406 21.14 -11.30 -9.52
N SER A 407 20.84 -12.19 -8.56
CA SER A 407 20.53 -13.59 -8.83
C SER A 407 19.27 -13.73 -9.69
N GLU A 408 18.22 -12.96 -9.38
CA GLU A 408 16.97 -12.95 -10.14
C GLU A 408 17.17 -12.40 -11.55
N PHE A 409 17.91 -11.31 -11.70
CA PHE A 409 18.24 -10.73 -13.00
C PHE A 409 19.09 -11.68 -13.84
N GLN A 410 20.13 -12.31 -13.25
CA GLN A 410 20.95 -13.30 -13.94
C GLN A 410 20.10 -14.50 -14.40
N SER A 411 19.20 -15.00 -13.53
CA SER A 411 18.26 -16.07 -13.88
C SER A 411 17.31 -15.65 -15.00
N ALA A 412 16.84 -14.40 -15.00
CA ALA A 412 16.01 -13.83 -16.04
C ALA A 412 16.75 -13.75 -17.39
N CYS A 413 17.97 -13.21 -17.42
CA CYS A 413 18.82 -13.18 -18.61
C CYS A 413 19.06 -14.59 -19.17
N HIS A 414 19.31 -15.58 -18.31
CA HIS A 414 19.44 -16.97 -18.73
C HIS A 414 18.15 -17.51 -19.37
N LYS A 415 16.98 -17.22 -18.80
CA LYS A 415 15.66 -17.58 -19.36
C LYS A 415 15.29 -16.81 -20.62
N LEU A 416 15.92 -15.65 -20.87
CA LEU A 416 15.86 -14.93 -22.15
C LEU A 416 16.84 -15.49 -23.18
N ARG A 417 17.73 -16.42 -22.78
CA ARG A 417 18.86 -16.90 -23.58
C ARG A 417 19.77 -15.76 -24.02
N TYR A 418 19.87 -14.71 -23.22
CA TYR A 418 20.80 -13.60 -23.48
C TYR A 418 22.24 -14.07 -23.24
N THR A 419 23.09 -13.94 -24.27
CA THR A 419 24.50 -14.37 -24.24
C THR A 419 25.48 -13.21 -24.22
N GLY A 420 25.00 -11.97 -24.12
CA GLY A 420 25.83 -10.77 -24.03
C GLY A 420 26.33 -10.49 -22.62
N ASP A 421 26.62 -9.22 -22.34
CA ASP A 421 27.24 -8.76 -21.10
C ASP A 421 26.21 -8.54 -19.99
N VAL A 422 25.84 -9.62 -19.29
CA VAL A 422 24.86 -9.60 -18.18
C VAL A 422 25.31 -8.67 -17.05
N ALA A 423 26.60 -8.69 -16.70
CA ALA A 423 27.12 -7.91 -15.57
C ALA A 423 27.16 -6.42 -15.90
N GLY A 424 27.58 -6.05 -17.11
CA GLY A 424 27.54 -4.67 -17.59
C GLY A 424 26.12 -4.14 -17.76
N ALA A 425 25.17 -4.98 -18.21
CA ALA A 425 23.74 -4.62 -18.28
C ALA A 425 23.17 -4.31 -16.89
N TRP A 426 23.41 -5.18 -15.90
CA TRP A 426 23.02 -4.91 -14.51
C TRP A 426 23.62 -3.61 -14.00
N ARG A 427 24.92 -3.38 -14.22
CA ARG A 427 25.58 -2.16 -13.78
C ARG A 427 25.00 -0.89 -14.39
N ALA A 428 24.49 -0.99 -15.63
CA ALA A 428 23.80 0.10 -16.32
C ALA A 428 22.33 0.28 -15.88
N PHE A 429 21.70 -0.75 -15.31
CA PHE A 429 20.39 -0.62 -14.65
C PHE A 429 20.54 -0.08 -13.21
N ASP A 430 21.41 -0.67 -12.38
CA ASP A 430 21.72 -0.30 -10.98
C ASP A 430 22.77 0.82 -10.92
N ALA A 431 22.41 1.99 -11.44
CA ALA A 431 23.32 3.14 -11.48
C ALA A 431 23.69 3.65 -10.07
N ASP A 432 22.78 3.51 -9.10
CA ASP A 432 22.94 3.99 -7.73
C ASP A 432 23.63 3.00 -6.78
N LEU A 433 23.95 1.78 -7.25
CA LEU A 433 24.53 0.69 -6.46
C LEU A 433 23.67 0.32 -5.24
N SER A 434 22.35 0.40 -5.38
CA SER A 434 21.43 -0.03 -4.34
C SER A 434 21.46 -1.55 -4.13
N GLY A 435 21.98 -2.30 -5.11
CA GLY A 435 22.10 -3.75 -5.08
C GLY A 435 20.79 -4.47 -5.42
N TYR A 436 19.84 -3.76 -6.03
CA TYR A 436 18.60 -4.30 -6.57
C TYR A 436 18.09 -3.38 -7.68
N LEU A 437 17.32 -3.91 -8.62
CA LEU A 437 16.62 -3.10 -9.61
C LEU A 437 15.19 -2.84 -9.18
N THR A 438 14.67 -1.68 -9.57
CA THR A 438 13.26 -1.29 -9.47
C THR A 438 12.65 -1.22 -10.87
N LEU A 439 11.32 -1.32 -10.96
CA LEU A 439 10.63 -1.20 -12.24
C LEU A 439 10.97 0.14 -12.92
N ASN A 440 11.11 1.23 -12.17
CA ASN A 440 11.46 2.55 -12.69
C ASN A 440 12.82 2.60 -13.41
N GLU A 441 13.80 1.81 -12.95
CA GLU A 441 15.14 1.73 -13.57
C GLU A 441 15.14 0.91 -14.85
N VAL A 442 14.22 -0.06 -14.95
CA VAL A 442 14.06 -0.91 -16.13
C VAL A 442 13.17 -0.22 -17.17
N ASP A 443 12.00 0.26 -16.75
CA ASP A 443 11.02 0.92 -17.59
C ASP A 443 10.23 2.00 -16.82
N THR A 444 10.59 3.26 -17.08
CA THR A 444 9.98 4.43 -16.44
C THR A 444 8.50 4.58 -16.82
N GLU A 445 8.11 4.29 -18.07
CA GLU A 445 6.72 4.45 -18.53
C GLU A 445 5.75 3.48 -17.84
N ALA A 446 6.12 2.19 -17.74
CA ALA A 446 5.35 1.20 -17.00
C ALA A 446 5.30 1.53 -15.51
N SER A 447 6.41 2.06 -14.96
CA SER A 447 6.45 2.54 -13.58
C SER A 447 5.46 3.69 -13.38
N ASP A 448 5.52 4.74 -14.19
CA ASP A 448 4.65 5.92 -14.09
C ASP A 448 3.16 5.53 -14.19
N THR A 449 2.81 4.64 -15.11
CA THR A 449 1.43 4.15 -15.29
C THR A 449 0.88 3.52 -13.99
N LEU A 450 1.69 2.68 -13.32
CA LEU A 450 1.29 2.08 -12.04
C LEU A 450 1.34 3.10 -10.91
N CYS A 451 2.27 4.05 -10.97
CA CYS A 451 2.42 5.11 -9.98
C CYS A 451 1.17 5.99 -9.93
N GLU A 452 0.65 6.37 -11.10
CA GLU A 452 -0.60 7.13 -11.26
C GLU A 452 -1.79 6.35 -10.69
N TYR A 453 -1.96 5.08 -11.06
CA TYR A 453 -3.04 4.25 -10.54
C TYR A 453 -2.95 4.04 -9.03
N LYS A 454 -1.75 3.76 -8.52
CA LYS A 454 -1.51 3.61 -7.08
C LYS A 454 -1.86 4.90 -6.35
N GLY A 455 -1.38 6.05 -6.82
CA GLY A 455 -1.65 7.36 -6.22
C GLY A 455 -3.14 7.65 -6.17
N TRP A 456 -3.83 7.44 -7.28
CA TRP A 456 -5.28 7.58 -7.38
C TRP A 456 -6.03 6.65 -6.42
N ALA A 457 -5.71 5.35 -6.42
CA ALA A 457 -6.38 4.37 -5.56
C ALA A 457 -6.13 4.66 -4.08
N TRP A 458 -4.94 5.17 -3.76
CA TRP A 458 -4.54 5.58 -2.43
C TRP A 458 -5.35 6.80 -1.95
N GLU A 459 -5.55 7.82 -2.78
CA GLU A 459 -6.38 8.98 -2.44
C GLU A 459 -7.88 8.63 -2.30
N GLU A 460 -8.38 7.82 -3.24
CA GLU A 460 -9.79 7.49 -3.34
C GLU A 460 -10.23 6.43 -2.33
N PHE A 461 -9.44 5.40 -2.09
CA PHE A 461 -9.82 4.24 -1.26
C PHE A 461 -8.90 4.01 -0.07
N GLY A 462 -7.73 4.64 -0.04
CA GLY A 462 -6.70 4.49 0.99
C GLY A 462 -5.63 3.47 0.65
N THR A 463 -6.01 2.37 0.02
CA THR A 463 -5.08 1.36 -0.50
C THR A 463 -5.64 0.73 -1.78
N VAL A 464 -4.76 0.14 -2.57
CA VAL A 464 -5.11 -0.59 -3.79
C VAL A 464 -5.93 -1.84 -3.48
N ARG A 465 -5.62 -2.57 -2.41
CA ARG A 465 -6.46 -3.70 -1.93
C ARG A 465 -7.88 -3.24 -1.58
N ALA A 466 -8.02 -2.05 -0.99
CA ALA A 466 -9.32 -1.50 -0.64
C ALA A 466 -10.09 -1.07 -1.90
N ALA A 467 -9.40 -0.51 -2.90
CA ALA A 467 -10.00 -0.23 -4.21
C ALA A 467 -10.55 -1.51 -4.87
N PHE A 468 -9.75 -2.58 -4.88
CA PHE A 468 -10.19 -3.89 -5.40
C PHE A 468 -11.49 -4.37 -4.73
N GLY A 469 -11.55 -4.33 -3.39
CA GLY A 469 -12.76 -4.75 -2.66
C GLY A 469 -13.99 -3.87 -2.92
N VAL A 470 -13.81 -2.63 -3.40
CA VAL A 470 -14.94 -1.79 -3.84
C VAL A 470 -15.37 -2.15 -5.26
N PHE A 471 -14.41 -2.49 -6.12
CA PHE A 471 -14.63 -2.84 -7.52
C PHE A 471 -15.29 -4.22 -7.67
N ASP A 472 -14.99 -5.16 -6.78
CA ASP A 472 -15.52 -6.53 -6.76
C ASP A 472 -16.93 -6.54 -6.16
N HIS A 473 -17.93 -6.18 -6.97
CA HIS A 473 -19.32 -6.03 -6.50
C HIS A 473 -20.00 -7.37 -6.24
N ASP A 474 -19.61 -8.40 -7.01
CA ASP A 474 -20.19 -9.74 -6.94
C ASP A 474 -19.46 -10.64 -5.94
N ASN A 475 -18.35 -10.18 -5.35
CA ASN A 475 -17.47 -10.93 -4.47
C ASN A 475 -16.91 -12.18 -5.16
N SER A 476 -16.67 -12.10 -6.46
CA SER A 476 -16.01 -13.16 -7.23
C SER A 476 -14.54 -13.33 -6.84
N ASN A 477 -13.95 -12.37 -6.12
CA ASN A 477 -12.51 -12.23 -5.86
C ASN A 477 -11.68 -12.04 -7.14
N SER A 478 -12.33 -11.59 -8.21
CA SER A 478 -11.73 -11.28 -9.51
C SER A 478 -12.38 -10.03 -10.09
N LEU A 479 -11.67 -9.28 -10.91
CA LEU A 479 -12.23 -8.13 -11.62
C LEU A 479 -12.19 -8.38 -13.12
N SER A 480 -13.35 -8.46 -13.74
CA SER A 480 -13.44 -8.40 -15.21
C SER A 480 -12.98 -7.03 -15.73
N PHE A 481 -12.63 -6.96 -17.02
CA PHE A 481 -12.28 -5.67 -17.64
C PHE A 481 -13.43 -4.67 -17.56
N GLU A 482 -14.67 -5.12 -17.78
CA GLU A 482 -15.87 -4.30 -17.63
C GLU A 482 -16.00 -3.71 -16.22
N GLU A 483 -15.82 -4.52 -15.16
CA GLU A 483 -15.89 -4.03 -13.78
C GLU A 483 -14.76 -3.05 -13.48
N PHE A 484 -13.53 -3.39 -13.87
CA PHE A 484 -12.37 -2.52 -13.66
C PHE A 484 -12.57 -1.17 -14.36
N ARG A 485 -12.92 -1.18 -15.64
CA ARG A 485 -13.16 0.02 -16.45
C ARG A 485 -14.31 0.85 -15.89
N SER A 486 -15.44 0.20 -15.60
CA SER A 486 -16.63 0.87 -15.08
C SER A 486 -16.32 1.56 -13.74
N ASN A 487 -15.58 0.91 -12.85
CA ASN A 487 -15.20 1.52 -11.57
C ASN A 487 -14.15 2.62 -11.71
N CYS A 488 -13.09 2.42 -12.50
CA CYS A 488 -12.14 3.50 -12.85
C CYS A 488 -12.88 4.75 -13.32
N ARG A 489 -13.90 4.57 -14.17
CA ARG A 489 -14.76 5.64 -14.66
C ARG A 489 -15.61 6.31 -13.57
N ILE A 490 -16.34 5.52 -12.78
CA ILE A 490 -17.21 6.01 -11.69
C ILE A 490 -16.42 6.85 -10.69
N TYR A 491 -15.19 6.43 -10.39
CA TYR A 491 -14.33 7.05 -9.38
C TYR A 491 -13.29 8.02 -9.97
N GLY A 492 -13.37 8.34 -11.26
CA GLY A 492 -12.58 9.41 -11.89
C GLY A 492 -11.09 9.10 -12.06
N TYR A 493 -10.73 7.86 -12.36
CA TYR A 493 -9.37 7.54 -12.83
C TYR A 493 -9.19 8.07 -14.25
N GLU A 494 -8.22 8.96 -14.44
CA GLU A 494 -7.95 9.62 -15.73
C GLU A 494 -6.98 8.85 -16.64
N GLY A 495 -6.30 7.83 -16.10
CA GLY A 495 -5.34 7.03 -16.86
C GLY A 495 -5.99 6.01 -17.81
N ASN A 496 -5.19 5.42 -18.68
CA ASN A 496 -5.67 4.42 -19.64
C ASN A 496 -5.96 3.08 -18.96
N ALA A 497 -7.22 2.89 -18.55
CA ALA A 497 -7.69 1.69 -17.85
C ALA A 497 -7.45 0.39 -18.66
N LYS A 498 -7.50 0.44 -20.00
CA LYS A 498 -7.24 -0.75 -20.84
C LYS A 498 -5.77 -1.15 -20.83
N LYS A 499 -4.88 -0.20 -21.06
CA LYS A 499 -3.42 -0.42 -21.00
C LYS A 499 -3.01 -0.92 -19.62
N LEU A 500 -3.54 -0.33 -18.56
CA LEU A 500 -3.28 -0.74 -17.19
C LEU A 500 -3.80 -2.15 -16.89
N PHE A 501 -5.04 -2.45 -17.28
CA PHE A 501 -5.64 -3.77 -17.09
C PHE A 501 -4.82 -4.84 -17.82
N ASP A 502 -4.49 -4.61 -19.08
CA ASP A 502 -3.70 -5.55 -19.87
C ASP A 502 -2.31 -5.74 -19.28
N ALA A 503 -1.73 -4.72 -18.66
CA ALA A 503 -0.42 -4.80 -18.01
C ALA A 503 -0.47 -5.57 -16.67
N LEU A 504 -1.56 -5.41 -15.90
CA LEU A 504 -1.78 -6.10 -14.62
C LEU A 504 -2.28 -7.54 -14.78
N ASP A 505 -2.91 -7.88 -15.92
CA ASP A 505 -3.36 -9.24 -16.26
C ASP A 505 -2.15 -10.09 -16.63
N ILE A 506 -1.42 -10.47 -15.60
CA ILE A 506 -0.20 -11.25 -15.67
C ILE A 506 -0.56 -12.62 -16.24
N ASN A 507 -1.61 -13.27 -15.74
CA ASN A 507 -1.97 -14.64 -16.14
C ASN A 507 -2.64 -14.73 -17.51
N GLY A 508 -3.12 -13.61 -18.08
CA GLY A 508 -3.84 -13.58 -19.36
C GLY A 508 -5.26 -14.16 -19.25
N GLU A 509 -5.80 -14.20 -18.04
CA GLU A 509 -7.13 -14.75 -17.74
C GLU A 509 -8.26 -13.79 -18.16
N LYS A 510 -7.90 -12.57 -18.58
CA LYS A 510 -8.82 -11.45 -18.86
C LYS A 510 -9.62 -11.02 -17.63
N THR A 511 -9.12 -11.36 -16.46
CA THR A 511 -9.63 -10.97 -15.14
C THR A 511 -8.45 -10.64 -14.25
N LEU A 512 -8.59 -9.66 -13.35
CA LEU A 512 -7.56 -9.32 -12.37
C LEU A 512 -7.90 -9.93 -11.02
N SER A 513 -7.00 -10.72 -10.47
CA SER A 513 -7.08 -11.26 -9.12
C SER A 513 -6.51 -10.27 -8.09
N MET A 514 -6.90 -10.45 -6.82
CA MET A 514 -6.32 -9.66 -5.73
C MET A 514 -4.78 -9.77 -5.67
N SER A 515 -4.21 -10.94 -5.96
CA SER A 515 -2.75 -11.15 -5.98
C SER A 515 -2.02 -10.36 -7.06
N GLU A 516 -2.68 -10.09 -8.19
CA GLU A 516 -2.08 -9.35 -9.31
C GLU A 516 -2.04 -7.84 -9.06
N ILE A 517 -2.88 -7.31 -8.17
CA ILE A 517 -2.96 -5.86 -7.91
C ILE A 517 -2.39 -5.49 -6.52
N ALA A 518 -2.51 -6.39 -5.55
CA ALA A 518 -2.16 -6.10 -4.16
C ALA A 518 -0.69 -5.76 -3.90
N PHE A 519 0.22 -6.19 -4.78
CA PHE A 519 1.65 -5.89 -4.67
C PHE A 519 1.92 -4.37 -4.73
N LEU A 520 1.03 -3.61 -5.37
CA LEU A 520 1.13 -2.16 -5.48
C LEU A 520 1.01 -1.45 -4.13
N ASP A 521 0.37 -2.03 -3.11
CA ASP A 521 0.30 -1.40 -1.79
C ASP A 521 1.70 -1.29 -1.15
N ASP A 522 2.49 -2.35 -1.29
CA ASP A 522 3.85 -2.46 -0.74
C ASP A 522 4.91 -1.88 -1.69
N TRP A 523 4.51 -1.44 -2.89
CA TRP A 523 5.44 -0.96 -3.91
C TRP A 523 6.07 0.39 -3.57
N ASP A 524 7.40 0.45 -3.63
CA ASP A 524 8.18 1.62 -3.27
C ASP A 524 8.41 2.55 -4.47
N MET A 525 7.79 3.73 -4.44
CA MET A 525 7.73 4.67 -5.57
C MET A 525 9.01 5.49 -5.78
N GLY A 526 10.13 5.11 -5.15
CA GLY A 526 11.48 5.67 -5.39
C GLY A 526 11.70 7.16 -5.12
N GLN A 527 10.65 7.98 -4.96
CA GLN A 527 10.76 9.43 -4.95
C GLN A 527 10.38 10.03 -3.59
N SER A 528 11.38 10.22 -2.74
CA SER A 528 11.37 11.32 -1.78
C SER A 528 12.75 11.57 -1.18
N GLN A 529 13.47 12.52 -1.77
CA GLN A 529 14.29 13.38 -0.93
C GLN A 529 13.35 14.25 -0.09
N GLY A 530 13.45 14.16 1.24
CA GLY A 530 12.91 15.17 2.17
C GLY A 530 11.91 14.69 3.25
N ARG A 531 11.19 13.57 3.08
CA ARG A 531 10.33 12.99 4.14
C ARG A 531 10.43 11.47 4.18
N SER A 532 10.54 10.89 5.37
CA SER A 532 10.50 9.43 5.55
C SER A 532 9.15 8.88 5.03
N LYS A 533 9.15 7.70 4.41
CA LYS A 533 7.92 7.01 3.96
C LYS A 533 6.88 6.89 5.07
N ASP A 534 7.35 6.72 6.31
CA ASP A 534 6.50 6.69 7.50
C ASP A 534 5.75 8.00 7.72
N ASP A 535 6.38 9.14 7.43
CA ASP A 535 5.74 10.46 7.61
C ASP A 535 4.70 10.71 6.53
N LYS A 536 4.98 10.29 5.28
CA LYS A 536 3.97 10.29 4.20
C LYS A 536 2.77 9.42 4.58
N ARG A 537 3.01 8.20 5.08
CA ARG A 537 1.93 7.29 5.50
C ARG A 537 1.15 7.82 6.71
N LYS A 538 1.82 8.37 7.74
CA LYS A 538 1.16 9.00 8.90
C LYS A 538 0.29 10.18 8.49
N SER A 539 0.82 11.05 7.62
CA SER A 539 0.07 12.17 7.04
C SER A 539 -1.17 11.67 6.30
N HIS A 540 -1.02 10.63 5.50
CA HIS A 540 -2.13 10.05 4.77
C HIS A 540 -3.19 9.42 5.70
N ILE A 541 -2.79 8.62 6.69
CA ILE A 541 -3.70 8.06 7.70
C ILE A 541 -4.47 9.19 8.40
N ARG A 542 -3.81 10.31 8.71
CA ARG A 542 -4.46 11.48 9.31
C ARG A 542 -5.50 12.08 8.37
N GLN A 543 -5.14 12.34 7.11
CA GLN A 543 -6.05 12.86 6.08
C GLN A 543 -7.26 11.93 5.87
N MET A 544 -7.05 10.62 5.80
CA MET A 544 -8.13 9.64 5.71
C MET A 544 -9.08 9.69 6.92
N ASN A 545 -8.54 9.76 8.14
CA ASN A 545 -9.35 9.89 9.35
C ASN A 545 -10.15 11.19 9.36
N GLU A 546 -9.58 12.30 8.88
CA GLU A 546 -10.28 13.58 8.73
C GLU A 546 -11.39 13.49 7.66
N SER A 547 -11.11 12.86 6.52
CA SER A 547 -12.08 12.60 5.45
C SER A 547 -13.26 11.75 5.94
N LEU A 548 -12.99 10.65 6.64
CA LEU A 548 -14.00 9.79 7.26
C LEU A 548 -14.85 10.54 8.28
N LYS A 549 -14.22 11.38 9.13
CA LYS A 549 -14.95 12.23 10.08
C LYS A 549 -15.86 13.22 9.38
N ARG A 550 -15.42 13.86 8.30
CA ARG A 550 -16.27 14.78 7.50
C ARG A 550 -17.46 14.04 6.90
N GLN A 551 -17.24 12.87 6.29
CA GLN A 551 -18.31 12.05 5.71
C GLN A 551 -19.31 11.55 6.76
N GLN A 552 -18.83 11.20 7.96
CA GLN A 552 -19.69 10.87 9.10
C GLN A 552 -20.42 12.11 9.67
N GLN A 553 -19.80 13.28 9.69
CA GLN A 553 -20.43 14.52 10.16
C GLN A 553 -21.53 15.02 9.22
N ILE A 554 -21.38 14.87 7.90
CA ILE A 554 -22.45 15.15 6.92
C ILE A 554 -23.70 14.30 7.23
N SER A 555 -23.52 13.03 7.60
CA SER A 555 -24.67 12.22 8.04
C SER A 555 -25.31 12.72 9.35
N HIS A 556 -24.57 13.40 10.23
CA HIS A 556 -25.08 13.91 11.51
C HIS A 556 -25.69 15.33 11.40
N SER A 557 -25.14 16.21 10.56
CA SER A 557 -25.63 17.59 10.35
C SER A 557 -26.94 17.65 9.57
N ALA A 558 -27.21 16.66 8.69
CA ALA A 558 -28.48 16.50 7.96
C ALA A 558 -29.75 16.44 8.84
N GLY A 559 -29.59 16.37 10.17
CA GLY A 559 -30.66 16.36 11.17
C GLY A 559 -30.88 17.66 11.96
N ARG A 560 -30.11 18.75 11.76
CA ARG A 560 -30.40 20.04 12.39
C ARG A 560 -30.85 21.06 11.33
N PRO A 561 -32.07 21.62 11.42
CA PRO A 561 -32.41 22.76 10.58
C PRO A 561 -31.50 23.93 10.95
N THR A 562 -30.98 24.63 9.95
CA THR A 562 -30.42 25.97 10.08
C THR A 562 -31.52 26.87 10.65
N ARG A 563 -31.48 27.13 11.96
CA ARG A 563 -32.34 28.15 12.55
C ARG A 563 -31.73 29.49 12.21
N GLY A 564 -32.42 30.31 11.42
CA GLY A 564 -32.18 31.75 11.36
C GLY A 564 -32.29 32.37 12.76
N PRO A 565 -31.77 33.60 12.96
CA PRO A 565 -31.74 34.22 14.28
C PRO A 565 -33.16 34.36 14.81
N MET A 566 -33.48 33.60 15.86
CA MET A 566 -34.77 33.66 16.54
C MET A 566 -34.65 34.62 17.73
N ASP A 567 -35.59 35.54 17.83
CA ASP A 567 -35.69 36.59 18.83
C ASP A 567 -35.62 36.05 20.28
N LEU A 568 -34.75 36.66 21.10
CA LEU A 568 -34.44 36.27 22.47
C LEU A 568 -35.66 36.35 23.42
N ALA A 569 -36.76 36.97 22.99
CA ALA A 569 -37.98 37.12 23.79
C ALA A 569 -38.82 35.83 23.90
N GLN A 570 -38.73 34.89 22.95
CA GLN A 570 -39.57 33.68 22.96
C GLN A 570 -38.99 32.51 23.79
N LEU A 571 -37.76 32.61 24.30
CA LEU A 571 -37.11 31.54 25.06
C LEU A 571 -37.44 31.52 26.56
N LYS A 572 -38.14 32.54 27.09
CA LYS A 572 -38.48 32.62 28.53
C LYS A 572 -39.74 31.84 28.92
N SER A 573 -40.53 31.34 27.97
CA SER A 573 -41.78 30.61 28.24
C SER A 573 -41.65 29.09 28.16
N ILE A 574 -40.47 28.54 27.84
CA ILE A 574 -40.24 27.09 27.67
C ILE A 574 -39.40 26.48 28.83
N SER A 575 -38.93 27.30 29.77
CA SER A 575 -38.06 26.84 30.88
C SER A 575 -38.78 26.22 32.08
N THR A 576 -40.11 26.04 32.07
CA THR A 576 -40.86 25.59 33.27
C THR A 576 -41.36 24.16 33.22
N ILE A 577 -41.02 23.35 32.20
CA ILE A 577 -41.45 21.95 32.15
C ILE A 577 -40.29 21.07 31.69
N LYS A 578 -39.40 20.71 32.63
CA LYS A 578 -38.56 19.50 32.63
C LYS A 578 -37.69 19.44 33.90
N GLU A 579 -38.33 19.19 35.02
CA GLU A 579 -37.72 18.43 36.10
C GLU A 579 -38.47 17.09 36.19
N ASN A 580 -37.73 16.03 36.50
CA ASN A 580 -38.10 14.61 36.53
C ASN A 580 -37.94 13.83 35.21
N VAL A 581 -36.73 13.31 34.95
CA VAL A 581 -36.47 11.85 34.72
C VAL A 581 -34.98 11.55 35.04
N VAL A 582 -34.77 10.95 36.21
CA VAL A 582 -33.84 9.85 36.62
C VAL A 582 -32.43 9.77 35.99
N SER A 583 -31.46 9.90 36.89
CA SER A 583 -30.04 9.54 36.82
C SER A 583 -29.79 8.03 36.91
N GLU A 584 -28.95 7.47 36.03
CA GLU A 584 -28.22 6.22 36.30
C GLU A 584 -26.85 6.19 35.59
N ASN A 585 -25.81 6.08 36.43
CA ASN A 585 -24.54 5.36 36.26
C ASN A 585 -23.41 5.91 35.37
N GLU A 586 -22.75 6.95 35.87
CA GLU A 586 -21.40 7.38 35.46
C GLU A 586 -20.27 6.76 36.33
N THR A 587 -20.63 6.07 37.41
CA THR A 587 -19.71 5.45 38.38
C THR A 587 -19.12 4.10 37.92
N ASP A 588 -19.79 3.36 37.04
CA ASP A 588 -19.37 2.01 36.61
C ASP A 588 -18.25 2.03 35.54
N ARG A 589 -18.10 3.14 34.80
CA ARG A 589 -17.02 3.31 33.82
C ARG A 589 -15.66 3.60 34.45
N SER A 590 -15.63 4.39 35.53
CA SER A 590 -14.38 4.75 36.21
C SER A 590 -13.77 3.55 36.95
N GLN A 591 -14.57 2.66 37.52
CA GLN A 591 -14.06 1.48 38.25
C GLN A 591 -13.42 0.43 37.32
N LYS A 592 -13.93 0.27 36.08
CA LYS A 592 -13.35 -0.62 35.07
C LYS A 592 -11.99 -0.13 34.56
N VAL A 593 -11.80 1.17 34.41
CA VAL A 593 -10.52 1.75 33.92
C VAL A 593 -9.42 1.62 34.97
N THR A 594 -9.74 1.72 36.26
CA THR A 594 -8.77 1.58 37.35
C THR A 594 -8.27 0.15 37.54
N ARG A 595 -9.15 -0.86 37.36
CA ARG A 595 -8.77 -2.28 37.41
C ARG A 595 -7.82 -2.71 36.28
N VAL A 596 -7.99 -2.16 35.08
CA VAL A 596 -7.11 -2.45 33.94
C VAL A 596 -5.71 -1.85 34.14
N LYS A 597 -5.62 -0.67 34.77
CA LYS A 597 -4.33 -0.03 35.09
C LYS A 597 -3.55 -0.79 36.17
N GLN A 598 -4.22 -1.31 37.21
CA GLN A 598 -3.56 -2.12 38.24
C GLN A 598 -3.05 -3.48 37.71
N GLY A 599 -3.75 -4.09 36.74
CA GLY A 599 -3.30 -5.34 36.11
C GLY A 599 -2.09 -5.19 35.17
N LEU A 600 -1.82 -3.98 34.66
CA LEU A 600 -0.67 -3.67 33.81
C LEU A 600 0.59 -3.32 34.62
N GLN A 601 0.43 -2.74 35.81
CA GLN A 601 1.55 -2.37 36.69
C GLN A 601 2.24 -3.61 37.30
N LEU A 602 1.49 -4.67 37.63
CA LEU A 602 2.02 -5.91 38.23
C LEU A 602 2.87 -6.79 37.28
N ARG A 603 2.97 -6.45 35.99
CA ARG A 603 3.83 -7.16 35.01
C ARG A 603 5.20 -6.52 34.81
N ALA A 604 5.46 -5.36 35.42
CA ALA A 604 6.69 -4.59 35.21
C ALA A 604 7.82 -4.92 36.21
N ASP A 605 7.55 -5.65 37.29
CA ASP A 605 8.49 -5.84 38.41
C ASP A 605 8.99 -7.30 38.55
N LEU A 606 9.57 -7.88 37.49
CA LEU A 606 10.31 -9.16 37.58
C LEU A 606 11.83 -8.88 37.58
N PRO A 607 12.59 -9.37 38.59
CA PRO A 607 14.01 -9.07 38.73
C PRO A 607 14.90 -9.79 37.69
N LEU A 608 16.02 -9.14 37.38
CA LEU A 608 17.09 -9.54 36.45
C LEU A 608 17.73 -10.89 36.82
N ILE A 609 17.82 -11.83 35.86
CA ILE A 609 18.57 -13.09 36.00
C ILE A 609 19.99 -12.90 35.42
N PRO A 610 21.07 -13.23 36.16
CA PRO A 610 22.45 -13.22 35.67
C PRO A 610 22.85 -14.49 34.88
N PHE A 611 23.83 -14.31 33.99
CA PHE A 611 24.52 -15.22 33.08
C PHE A 611 24.63 -16.72 33.47
N TYR A 612 24.44 -17.63 32.50
CA TYR A 612 25.19 -18.90 32.44
C TYR A 612 25.50 -19.38 31.01
N ARG A 613 26.70 -19.97 30.87
CA ARG A 613 27.28 -20.67 29.70
C ARG A 613 26.56 -22.00 29.44
N TRP A 614 26.40 -22.38 28.17
CA TRP A 614 25.93 -23.72 27.77
C TRP A 614 27.09 -24.74 27.74
N PRO A 615 26.87 -25.99 28.19
CA PRO A 615 27.82 -27.10 28.10
C PRO A 615 27.84 -27.73 26.70
N MET A 616 29.02 -28.14 26.23
CA MET A 616 29.21 -28.94 25.02
C MET A 616 28.45 -30.28 25.10
N ARG A 617 27.76 -30.67 24.01
CA ARG A 617 27.37 -32.07 23.81
C ARG A 617 28.55 -32.86 23.26
N ARG A 618 28.69 -34.10 23.72
CA ARG A 618 29.74 -35.05 23.33
C ARG A 618 29.74 -35.29 21.83
N ILE A 619 30.94 -35.24 21.27
CA ILE A 619 31.30 -35.75 19.94
C ILE A 619 31.27 -37.30 20.04
N PRO A 620 30.70 -38.04 19.06
CA PRO A 620 30.87 -39.50 19.01
C PRO A 620 32.36 -39.83 18.85
N GLY A 621 32.83 -40.89 19.51
CA GLY A 621 34.22 -41.34 19.37
C GLY A 621 34.53 -41.79 17.93
N PRO A 622 35.81 -41.86 17.55
CA PRO A 622 36.21 -42.25 16.21
C PRO A 622 35.82 -43.71 15.95
N GLY A 623 34.87 -43.96 15.04
CA GLY A 623 34.52 -45.31 14.58
C GLY A 623 33.11 -45.57 14.06
N GLU A 624 32.18 -44.61 14.08
CA GLU A 624 30.82 -44.82 13.55
C GLU A 624 30.64 -44.09 12.20
N GLU A 625 30.54 -44.85 11.11
CA GLU A 625 30.23 -44.36 9.76
C GLU A 625 28.74 -44.00 9.65
N GLU A 626 28.43 -42.76 9.23
CA GLU A 626 27.08 -42.37 8.81
C GLU A 626 26.86 -42.68 7.32
N ASP A 627 25.80 -43.44 7.05
CA ASP A 627 25.31 -43.90 5.74
C ASP A 627 24.84 -42.72 4.84
N PRO A 628 25.36 -42.57 3.60
CA PRO A 628 25.07 -41.43 2.73
C PRO A 628 23.72 -41.48 1.98
N HIS A 629 22.83 -42.45 2.23
CA HIS A 629 21.59 -42.61 1.45
C HIS A 629 20.27 -42.54 2.24
N ARG A 630 20.08 -41.48 3.04
CA ARG A 630 18.75 -41.17 3.61
C ARG A 630 18.16 -39.84 3.10
N PRO A 631 17.03 -39.84 2.36
CA PRO A 631 16.40 -38.61 1.88
C PRO A 631 15.72 -37.82 3.01
N TYR A 632 15.97 -36.51 3.07
CA TYR A 632 15.26 -35.59 3.97
C TYR A 632 13.85 -35.30 3.42
N HIS A 633 12.82 -35.94 3.99
CA HIS A 633 11.43 -35.50 3.86
C HIS A 633 11.14 -34.41 4.90
N CYS A 634 10.88 -33.18 4.46
CA CYS A 634 10.41 -32.08 5.29
C CYS A 634 8.92 -31.83 5.01
N GLU A 635 8.05 -32.55 5.70
CA GLU A 635 6.65 -32.16 5.85
C GLU A 635 6.18 -32.37 7.30
N GLN A 636 5.45 -31.37 7.78
CA GLN A 636 4.64 -31.36 9.01
C GLN A 636 5.37 -31.41 10.36
N ARG A 637 5.57 -30.21 10.95
CA ARG A 637 5.38 -29.99 12.41
C ARG A 637 5.15 -28.50 12.71
N LYS A 638 3.98 -27.99 12.31
CA LYS A 638 3.40 -26.79 12.93
C LYS A 638 2.68 -27.21 14.20
N GLY A 639 3.17 -26.72 15.34
CA GLY A 639 2.42 -26.68 16.59
C GLY A 639 2.83 -27.71 17.64
N ARG A 640 3.88 -27.40 18.42
CA ARG A 640 4.03 -27.75 19.86
C ARG A 640 5.37 -27.27 20.42
N GLU A 641 5.64 -25.96 20.39
CA GLU A 641 6.82 -25.38 21.09
C GLU A 641 6.45 -24.09 21.82
N ARG A 642 5.50 -24.17 22.75
CA ARG A 642 5.23 -23.06 23.69
C ARG A 642 5.30 -23.43 25.16
N LYS A 643 5.46 -24.70 25.55
CA LYS A 643 5.35 -25.10 26.96
C LYS A 643 6.32 -26.17 27.48
N HIS A 644 7.24 -26.69 26.68
CA HIS A 644 8.07 -27.82 27.15
C HIS A 644 9.42 -27.43 27.78
N TRP A 645 9.89 -26.20 27.58
CA TRP A 645 11.27 -25.82 27.96
C TRP A 645 11.38 -25.30 29.40
N VAL A 646 10.25 -25.13 30.10
CA VAL A 646 10.20 -24.60 31.48
C VAL A 646 10.20 -25.71 32.54
N GLN A 647 9.74 -26.92 32.20
CA GLN A 647 9.63 -28.01 33.17
C GLN A 647 10.90 -28.86 33.30
N GLU A 648 11.71 -29.01 32.24
CA GLU A 648 12.99 -29.74 32.33
C GLU A 648 14.05 -29.01 33.17
N ALA A 649 13.97 -27.68 33.29
CA ALA A 649 14.88 -26.89 34.12
C ALA A 649 14.60 -27.02 35.64
N ALA A 650 13.45 -27.59 36.03
CA ALA A 650 13.00 -27.59 37.42
C ALA A 650 13.44 -28.83 38.23
N GLN A 651 13.91 -29.91 37.58
CA GLN A 651 14.29 -31.14 38.29
C GLN A 651 15.77 -31.22 38.70
N ASP A 652 16.62 -30.31 38.20
CA ASP A 652 18.06 -30.30 38.50
C ASP A 652 18.46 -29.44 39.72
N PHE A 653 17.47 -28.86 40.43
CA PHE A 653 17.68 -27.95 41.58
C PHE A 653 17.35 -28.58 42.95
N LEU A 654 17.81 -29.81 43.20
CA LEU A 654 17.93 -30.32 44.58
C LEU A 654 19.41 -30.55 44.93
N PRO A 655 19.98 -29.81 45.90
CA PRO A 655 21.38 -29.94 46.25
C PRO A 655 21.67 -31.28 46.96
N LYS A 656 22.63 -32.05 46.41
CA LYS A 656 23.29 -33.14 47.13
C LYS A 656 24.09 -32.55 48.30
N LYS A 657 23.86 -33.11 49.49
CA LYS A 657 24.45 -32.73 50.78
C LYS A 657 25.99 -32.74 50.75
N SER A 658 26.62 -31.72 51.36
CA SER A 658 28.05 -31.71 51.74
C SER A 658 28.15 -31.62 53.29
N PRO A 659 29.17 -32.23 53.92
CA PRO A 659 29.05 -32.80 55.28
C PRO A 659 29.48 -31.88 56.44
N TRP A 660 29.47 -30.56 56.28
CA TRP A 660 29.93 -29.63 57.32
C TRP A 660 28.91 -28.54 57.58
N LEU A 661 27.87 -28.86 58.35
CA LEU A 661 27.09 -27.92 59.17
C LEU A 661 26.09 -28.75 60.00
N LYS A 662 26.26 -28.76 61.33
CA LYS A 662 25.26 -29.24 62.28
C LYS A 662 24.10 -28.23 62.36
N PRO A 663 22.86 -28.69 62.62
CA PRO A 663 21.68 -27.83 62.64
C PRO A 663 21.61 -27.04 63.95
N LEU A 664 21.21 -25.77 63.87
CA LEU A 664 20.65 -25.03 64.99
C LEU A 664 19.25 -24.59 64.59
N GLU A 665 18.31 -25.08 65.39
CA GLU A 665 16.87 -24.87 65.39
C GLU A 665 16.56 -23.43 65.82
N ASP A 666 15.63 -22.78 65.09
CA ASP A 666 14.33 -22.32 65.61
C ASP A 666 13.53 -21.61 64.50
#